data_AF-H3AET9-F1
#
_entry.id   AF-H3AET9-F1
#
_cell.length_a   1.000
_cell.length_b   1.000
_cell.length_c   1.000
_cell.angle_alpha   90.00
_cell.angle_beta   90.00
_cell.angle_gamma   90.00
#
_symmetry.space_group_name_H-M   'P 1'
#
loop_
_entity.id
_entity.type
_entity.pdbx_description
1 polymer ?
#
loop_
_entity_poly.entity_id
_entity_poly.type
_entity_poly.pdbx_seq_one_letter_code
_entity_poly.pdbx_strand_id
1 'polypeptide(L)'
;MEKFKAAMVLGGVGDALGYRNSTWENCTAGLKVQEEVNKQGGLEKLVLNPERWPLSGDTLMHILTAEALTSDYWSLEDLYRELVKLYVDTVVNLQGRRPDPATIEGCLQLKPDNYLLAWHTPFNEKGSGFGAATKAMCIGMRYWQAEQVENLVEVSIECGRMTHNHPTGFLGSLCTALFASYAIQGKPLVQWGRDMAKMIPVAEEYCKKTIRHMAEYLEYQENWFYFEAKWQFYLEERGIVEEGDNTPKFPDPYDIEEREKAYKRWSSEGRGGRRGHDAPMIAYDALLGAERDWKELCHRAVFHGGRSTRYDASPEFQPGNPKPYVPSPATKATGGGLQMNAMVTAQLTEAVEQPNLNLPTNLLALNMYRLMAEPILGIRLVLKKKKKRKKLNRLAAANISMSNISRIDPYGFKRGDDFDYGSYEDFFSTYLPVLTRRAIKWSKLVQRNNKVEKSIKVKRYVRKGIPNEHRAVIWMIVSGAQSQMEQNPGYYCKLLEGEKNAVLVESIKTDMNRTFPDNVHFQKNSEPCLQHMLFNVLVAYGHHNKSVGYCQGMNFITGYLIIVTKDEEKSFWLLDALIGRILPDYYTPDMMGLKTDQEVLGELIKMKIPAVAESVNRHNVMWTLLVSRWFICLFIDILPVETVLRIWDCLFYEGSKIIFRVALTLVKHHQASILEARNLQEIFEKFKQITKGPFVTECHSFMQVSLF
;
A
#
# COMPACT_ATOMS: atom_id res chain seq x y z
N MET A 1 8.78 34.67 -13.77
CA MET A 1 9.30 33.51 -14.54
C MET A 1 10.76 33.21 -14.20
N GLU A 2 11.68 34.18 -14.27
CA GLU A 2 13.11 33.94 -13.97
C GLU A 2 13.38 33.40 -12.55
N LYS A 3 12.68 33.92 -11.53
CA LYS A 3 12.74 33.41 -10.15
C LYS A 3 12.46 31.90 -10.04
N PHE A 4 11.49 31.39 -10.80
CA PHE A 4 11.12 29.97 -10.80
C PHE A 4 12.16 29.09 -11.50
N LYS A 5 12.70 29.56 -12.64
CA LYS A 5 13.79 28.86 -13.34
C LYS A 5 15.02 28.77 -12.46
N ALA A 6 15.41 29.88 -11.84
CA ALA A 6 16.57 29.96 -11.00
C ALA A 6 16.44 29.06 -9.75
N ALA A 7 15.25 28.98 -9.15
CA ALA A 7 14.96 28.05 -8.06
C ALA A 7 15.20 26.57 -8.43
N MET A 8 14.66 26.11 -9.57
CA MET A 8 14.86 24.72 -10.02
C MET A 8 16.31 24.42 -10.40
N VAL A 9 16.96 25.33 -11.13
CA VAL A 9 18.32 25.17 -11.65
C VAL A 9 19.34 25.20 -10.52
N LEU A 10 19.29 26.20 -9.65
CA LEU A 10 20.28 26.36 -8.59
C LEU A 10 20.09 25.33 -7.47
N GLY A 11 18.87 24.84 -7.23
CA GLY A 11 18.64 23.67 -6.37
C GLY A 11 19.39 22.43 -6.87
N GLY A 12 19.30 22.14 -8.17
CA GLY A 12 20.04 21.04 -8.79
C GLY A 12 21.57 21.25 -8.81
N VAL A 13 22.04 22.49 -8.94
CA VAL A 13 23.47 22.83 -8.82
C VAL A 13 23.98 22.57 -7.41
N GLY A 14 23.25 23.02 -6.40
CA GLY A 14 23.62 22.80 -5.01
C GLY A 14 23.70 21.33 -4.64
N ASP A 15 22.75 20.53 -5.14
CA ASP A 15 22.80 19.06 -5.04
C ASP A 15 24.03 18.47 -5.74
N ALA A 16 24.30 18.85 -6.99
CA ALA A 16 25.48 18.36 -7.71
C ALA A 16 26.79 18.68 -6.96
N LEU A 17 26.90 19.92 -6.46
CA LEU A 17 28.06 20.42 -5.72
C LEU A 17 28.26 19.64 -4.42
N GLY A 18 27.21 19.44 -3.63
CA GLY A 18 27.31 18.69 -2.37
C GLY A 18 27.51 17.18 -2.58
N TYR A 19 26.90 16.62 -3.63
CA TYR A 19 26.97 15.19 -3.93
C TYR A 19 28.36 14.77 -4.43
N ARG A 20 28.90 15.47 -5.44
CA ARG A 20 30.15 15.15 -6.14
C ARG A 20 30.41 13.65 -6.31
N ASN A 21 29.46 12.94 -6.94
CA ASN A 21 29.54 11.49 -7.14
C ASN A 21 29.80 10.68 -5.84
N SER A 22 29.17 11.11 -4.74
CA SER A 22 29.32 10.58 -3.38
C SER A 22 30.70 10.79 -2.72
N THR A 23 31.64 11.55 -3.29
CA THR A 23 32.98 11.73 -2.65
C THR A 23 32.96 12.72 -1.50
N TRP A 24 32.29 13.86 -1.67
CA TRP A 24 32.11 14.86 -0.61
C TRP A 24 30.99 14.51 0.32
N GLU A 25 29.98 13.84 -0.24
CA GLU A 25 28.90 13.23 0.52
C GLU A 25 29.49 12.41 1.70
N ASN A 26 30.47 11.53 1.44
CA ASN A 26 31.03 10.68 2.49
C ASN A 26 32.12 11.34 3.35
N CYS A 27 32.43 12.63 3.15
CA CYS A 27 33.48 13.31 3.89
C CYS A 27 33.03 13.68 5.31
N THR A 28 33.86 13.32 6.29
CA THR A 28 33.52 13.49 7.72
C THR A 28 33.96 14.83 8.29
N ALA A 29 34.67 15.66 7.51
CA ALA A 29 35.20 16.95 7.94
C ALA A 29 34.92 17.99 6.87
N GLY A 30 34.05 18.96 7.17
CA GLY A 30 33.72 20.07 6.27
C GLY A 30 34.96 20.85 5.84
N LEU A 31 35.95 20.98 6.73
CA LEU A 31 37.25 21.58 6.43
C LEU A 31 37.94 20.93 5.23
N LYS A 32 37.91 19.59 5.12
CA LYS A 32 38.52 18.87 3.99
C LYS A 32 37.78 19.13 2.68
N VAL A 33 36.45 19.25 2.73
CA VAL A 33 35.64 19.61 1.55
C VAL A 33 36.00 21.02 1.09
N GLN A 34 36.08 21.97 2.02
CA GLN A 34 36.40 23.36 1.70
C GLN A 34 37.85 23.53 1.20
N GLU A 35 38.81 22.82 1.80
CA GLU A 35 40.19 22.75 1.30
C GLU A 35 40.25 22.22 -0.13
N GLU A 36 39.45 21.21 -0.48
CA GLU A 36 39.44 20.63 -1.82
C GLU A 36 38.77 21.54 -2.85
N VAL A 37 37.72 22.27 -2.47
CA VAL A 37 37.13 23.36 -3.27
C VAL A 37 38.19 24.45 -3.51
N ASN A 38 38.93 24.85 -2.48
CA ASN A 38 39.97 25.87 -2.58
C ASN A 38 41.13 25.40 -3.47
N LYS A 39 41.55 24.13 -3.39
CA LYS A 39 42.55 23.52 -4.27
C LYS A 39 42.13 23.52 -5.74
N GLN A 40 40.83 23.49 -6.02
CA GLN A 40 40.28 23.61 -7.38
C GLN A 40 40.11 25.07 -7.85
N GLY A 41 40.62 26.03 -7.07
CA GLY A 41 40.58 27.46 -7.40
C GLY A 41 39.34 28.19 -6.88
N GLY A 42 38.57 27.58 -5.98
CA GLY A 42 37.38 28.15 -5.36
C GLY A 42 36.09 27.87 -6.14
N LEU A 43 34.94 28.12 -5.50
CA LEU A 43 33.59 27.84 -6.03
C LEU A 43 33.37 28.43 -7.43
N GLU A 44 33.82 29.66 -7.67
CA GLU A 44 33.63 30.38 -8.94
C GLU A 44 34.35 29.75 -10.14
N LYS A 45 35.38 28.94 -9.90
CA LYS A 45 36.16 28.27 -10.95
C LYS A 45 35.70 26.83 -11.21
N LEU A 46 34.72 26.33 -10.46
CA LEU A 46 34.21 24.98 -10.65
C LEU A 46 33.38 24.89 -11.94
N VAL A 47 33.77 23.97 -12.83
CA VAL A 47 33.01 23.67 -14.05
C VAL A 47 32.21 22.38 -13.84
N LEU A 48 30.90 22.54 -13.70
CA LEU A 48 29.97 21.42 -13.55
C LEU A 48 29.78 20.69 -14.88
N ASN A 49 30.10 19.40 -14.89
CA ASN A 49 29.84 18.51 -16.00
C ASN A 49 29.17 17.22 -15.48
N PRO A 50 28.28 16.58 -16.27
CA PRO A 50 27.51 15.42 -15.81
C PRO A 50 28.35 14.23 -15.34
N GLU A 51 29.57 14.05 -15.86
CA GLU A 51 30.44 12.92 -15.51
C GLU A 51 31.09 13.08 -14.14
N ARG A 52 31.52 14.30 -13.79
CA ARG A 52 32.19 14.60 -12.52
C ARG A 52 31.22 15.11 -11.44
N TRP A 53 30.12 15.73 -11.86
CA TRP A 53 29.12 16.36 -10.99
C TRP A 53 27.72 15.89 -11.36
N PRO A 54 27.43 14.58 -11.26
CA PRO A 54 26.10 14.06 -11.54
C PRO A 54 25.09 14.59 -10.53
N LEU A 55 23.84 14.79 -10.96
CA LEU A 55 22.72 15.03 -10.04
C LEU A 55 22.47 13.80 -9.17
N SER A 56 22.11 14.00 -7.90
CA SER A 56 21.75 12.89 -7.01
C SER A 56 20.34 12.36 -7.31
N GLY A 57 19.92 11.34 -6.56
CA GLY A 57 18.55 10.84 -6.60
C GLY A 57 17.51 11.89 -6.16
N ASP A 58 17.90 12.85 -5.33
CA ASP A 58 16.99 13.83 -4.75
C ASP A 58 16.53 14.86 -5.78
N THR A 59 17.45 15.39 -6.57
CA THR A 59 17.11 16.29 -7.69
C THR A 59 16.22 15.58 -8.71
N LEU A 60 16.44 14.28 -8.94
CA LEU A 60 15.58 13.51 -9.84
C LEU A 60 14.15 13.43 -9.28
N MET A 61 13.99 13.14 -7.99
CA MET A 61 12.67 13.13 -7.35
C MET A 61 12.01 14.51 -7.39
N HIS A 62 12.76 15.58 -7.13
CA HIS A 62 12.27 16.94 -7.21
C HIS A 62 11.78 17.33 -8.62
N ILE A 63 12.53 16.97 -9.67
CA ILE A 63 12.11 17.18 -11.07
C ILE A 63 10.82 16.42 -11.37
N LEU A 64 10.68 15.17 -10.88
CA LEU A 64 9.46 14.37 -11.08
C LEU A 64 8.26 14.95 -10.34
N THR A 65 8.45 15.50 -9.13
CA THR A 65 7.39 16.24 -8.44
C THR A 65 6.94 17.44 -9.28
N ALA A 66 7.89 18.21 -9.83
CA ALA A 66 7.58 19.35 -10.69
C ALA A 66 6.89 18.92 -12.01
N GLU A 67 7.27 17.78 -12.59
CA GLU A 67 6.62 17.22 -13.78
C GLU A 67 5.17 16.82 -13.49
N ALA A 68 4.88 16.21 -12.34
CA ALA A 68 3.50 15.92 -11.95
C ALA A 68 2.68 17.19 -11.72
N LEU A 69 3.23 18.19 -11.02
CA LEU A 69 2.56 19.46 -10.72
C LEU A 69 2.26 20.30 -11.97
N THR A 70 2.98 20.05 -13.07
CA THR A 70 2.79 20.71 -14.37
C THR A 70 2.02 19.85 -15.38
N SER A 71 1.57 18.66 -14.96
CA SER A 71 0.69 17.81 -15.76
C SER A 71 -0.75 18.30 -15.75
N ASP A 72 -1.53 17.89 -16.74
CA ASP A 72 -2.97 18.17 -16.78
C ASP A 72 -3.69 17.21 -15.82
N TYR A 73 -4.12 17.72 -14.66
CA TYR A 73 -4.91 16.99 -13.67
C TYR A 73 -6.17 17.76 -13.29
N TRP A 74 -7.28 17.04 -13.07
CA TRP A 74 -8.59 17.63 -12.77
C TRP A 74 -8.87 17.72 -11.27
N SER A 75 -8.20 16.88 -10.48
CA SER A 75 -8.32 16.78 -9.03
C SER A 75 -6.95 16.56 -8.37
N LEU A 76 -6.83 16.80 -7.05
CA LEU A 76 -5.61 16.46 -6.32
C LEU A 76 -5.32 14.95 -6.33
N GLU A 77 -6.36 14.12 -6.38
CA GLU A 77 -6.20 12.67 -6.54
C GLU A 77 -5.49 12.32 -7.86
N ASP A 78 -5.83 13.00 -8.96
CA ASP A 78 -5.17 12.81 -10.25
C ASP A 78 -3.69 13.21 -10.18
N LEU A 79 -3.38 14.31 -9.50
CA LEU A 79 -2.00 14.71 -9.22
C LEU A 79 -1.26 13.64 -8.42
N TYR A 80 -1.87 13.11 -7.36
CA TYR A 80 -1.25 12.07 -6.54
C TYR A 80 -1.00 10.77 -7.30
N ARG A 81 -1.90 10.40 -8.23
CA ARG A 81 -1.68 9.27 -9.14
C ARG A 81 -0.50 9.49 -10.06
N GLU A 82 -0.36 10.69 -10.60
CA GLU A 82 0.75 11.00 -11.49
C GLU A 82 2.08 11.01 -10.72
N LEU A 83 2.11 11.59 -9.51
CA LEU A 83 3.25 11.50 -8.59
C LEU A 83 3.64 10.04 -8.33
N VAL A 84 2.68 9.20 -7.96
CA VAL A 84 2.90 7.76 -7.73
C VAL A 84 3.49 7.08 -8.96
N LYS A 85 2.91 7.35 -10.13
CA LYS A 85 3.37 6.75 -11.39
C LYS A 85 4.81 7.15 -11.68
N LEU A 86 5.15 8.44 -11.57
CA LEU A 86 6.50 8.94 -11.80
C LEU A 86 7.51 8.40 -10.78
N TYR A 87 7.15 8.36 -9.50
CA TYR A 87 7.99 7.84 -8.43
C TYR A 87 8.29 6.35 -8.59
N VAL A 88 7.28 5.53 -8.90
CA VAL A 88 7.47 4.09 -9.10
C VAL A 88 8.28 3.81 -10.37
N ASP A 89 8.00 4.51 -11.48
CA ASP A 89 8.72 4.30 -12.74
C ASP A 89 10.21 4.68 -12.64
N THR A 90 10.58 5.59 -11.72
CA THR A 90 11.97 6.04 -11.55
C THR A 90 12.82 5.20 -10.60
N VAL A 91 12.23 4.28 -9.81
CA VAL A 91 12.97 3.51 -8.79
C VAL A 91 14.21 2.81 -9.36
N VAL A 92 14.14 2.27 -10.57
CA VAL A 92 15.28 1.63 -11.24
C VAL A 92 16.38 2.65 -11.59
N ASN A 93 16.01 3.87 -11.99
CA ASN A 93 16.97 4.93 -12.32
C ASN A 93 17.64 5.52 -11.07
N LEU A 94 17.01 5.38 -9.91
CA LEU A 94 17.58 5.77 -8.63
C LEU A 94 18.64 4.77 -8.14
N GLN A 95 18.61 3.50 -8.61
CA GLN A 95 19.62 2.47 -8.30
C GLN A 95 20.96 2.84 -8.97
N GLY A 96 21.77 3.62 -8.26
CA GLY A 96 23.06 4.13 -8.71
C GLY A 96 23.36 5.55 -8.24
N ARG A 97 22.32 6.33 -7.88
CA ARG A 97 22.42 7.72 -7.40
C ARG A 97 22.20 7.87 -5.90
N ARG A 98 22.27 6.75 -5.15
CA ARG A 98 22.20 6.61 -3.69
C ARG A 98 21.18 7.56 -2.99
N PRO A 99 19.89 7.54 -3.36
CA PRO A 99 18.89 8.35 -2.66
C PRO A 99 18.75 7.92 -1.18
N ASP A 100 18.04 8.74 -0.40
CA ASP A 100 17.61 8.34 0.94
C ASP A 100 16.93 6.96 0.93
N PRO A 101 17.30 6.02 1.84
CA PRO A 101 16.75 4.67 1.85
C PRO A 101 15.23 4.61 1.99
N ALA A 102 14.62 5.52 2.75
CA ALA A 102 13.16 5.59 2.90
C ALA A 102 12.49 6.06 1.60
N THR A 103 13.18 6.82 0.74
CA THR A 103 12.69 7.13 -0.61
C THR A 103 12.47 5.87 -1.44
N ILE A 104 13.47 4.98 -1.50
CA ILE A 104 13.35 3.73 -2.27
C ILE A 104 12.30 2.81 -1.66
N GLU A 105 12.37 2.58 -0.34
CA GLU A 105 11.41 1.73 0.36
C GLU A 105 9.99 2.26 0.19
N GLY A 106 9.80 3.56 0.35
CA GLY A 106 8.52 4.24 0.15
C GLY A 106 7.98 4.08 -1.27
N CYS A 107 8.80 4.34 -2.29
CA CYS A 107 8.39 4.16 -3.69
C CYS A 107 8.01 2.71 -4.01
N LEU A 108 8.68 1.73 -3.40
CA LEU A 108 8.34 0.31 -3.55
C LEU A 108 7.01 -0.08 -2.88
N GLN A 109 6.52 0.74 -1.93
CA GLN A 109 5.23 0.54 -1.27
C GLN A 109 4.06 1.24 -1.97
N LEU A 110 4.35 2.18 -2.88
CA LEU A 110 3.35 2.83 -3.73
C LEU A 110 2.71 1.83 -4.70
N LYS A 111 1.44 2.09 -5.04
CA LYS A 111 0.60 1.13 -5.79
C LYS A 111 0.04 1.82 -7.03
N PRO A 112 0.81 1.92 -8.13
CA PRO A 112 0.41 2.69 -9.31
C PRO A 112 -0.84 2.12 -10.00
N ASP A 113 -1.16 0.84 -9.74
CA ASP A 113 -2.33 0.15 -10.28
C ASP A 113 -3.55 0.16 -9.32
N ASN A 114 -3.45 0.78 -8.14
CA ASN A 114 -4.55 0.93 -7.19
C ASN A 114 -5.19 2.32 -7.33
N TYR A 115 -6.43 2.40 -7.79
CA TYR A 115 -7.06 3.71 -7.99
C TYR A 115 -7.27 4.44 -6.64
N LEU A 116 -7.96 3.88 -5.66
CA LEU A 116 -8.31 4.67 -4.46
C LEU A 116 -7.14 4.95 -3.49
N LEU A 117 -6.07 4.16 -3.51
CA LEU A 117 -5.00 4.24 -2.51
C LEU A 117 -3.59 4.24 -3.12
N ALA A 118 -3.42 4.81 -4.31
CA ALA A 118 -2.17 4.71 -5.06
C ALA A 118 -0.97 5.27 -4.28
N TRP A 119 -1.18 6.37 -3.56
CA TRP A 119 -0.17 7.17 -2.84
C TRP A 119 -0.07 6.89 -1.34
N HIS A 120 -0.99 6.10 -0.79
CA HIS A 120 -1.00 5.80 0.64
C HIS A 120 0.00 4.69 1.00
N THR A 121 0.96 5.04 1.86
CA THR A 121 1.89 4.11 2.49
C THR A 121 1.57 3.96 3.98
N PRO A 122 1.82 2.79 4.61
CA PRO A 122 1.70 2.62 6.07
C PRO A 122 2.70 3.50 6.81
N PHE A 123 2.49 3.74 8.11
CA PHE A 123 3.50 4.38 8.95
C PHE A 123 4.84 3.63 8.86
N ASN A 124 5.94 4.38 8.83
CA ASN A 124 7.29 3.84 8.74
C ASN A 124 8.18 4.52 9.77
N GLU A 125 8.62 3.79 10.80
CA GLU A 125 9.59 4.27 11.81
C GLU A 125 10.89 4.80 11.18
N LYS A 126 11.31 4.24 10.04
CA LYS A 126 12.49 4.71 9.29
C LYS A 126 12.20 5.87 8.37
N GLY A 127 10.93 6.28 8.25
CA GLY A 127 10.44 7.33 7.38
C GLY A 127 10.78 8.75 7.83
N SER A 128 11.55 8.95 8.90
CA SER A 128 11.95 10.29 9.39
C SER A 128 13.06 10.97 8.55
N GLY A 129 13.50 10.33 7.47
CA GLY A 129 14.55 10.82 6.56
C GLY A 129 14.23 12.14 5.85
N PHE A 130 15.26 12.75 5.27
CA PHE A 130 15.21 14.07 4.62
C PHE A 130 14.65 14.03 3.18
N GLY A 131 14.53 12.85 2.56
CA GLY A 131 14.11 12.71 1.17
C GLY A 131 12.68 13.21 0.88
N ALA A 132 11.84 13.38 1.90
CA ALA A 132 10.56 14.08 1.78
C ALA A 132 10.74 15.58 1.54
N ALA A 133 11.62 16.23 2.30
CA ALA A 133 11.91 17.66 2.17
C ALA A 133 12.49 18.00 0.79
N THR A 134 13.47 17.22 0.31
CA THR A 134 14.26 17.58 -0.88
C THR A 134 13.47 17.58 -2.20
N LYS A 135 12.27 17.02 -2.23
CA LYS A 135 11.40 16.96 -3.42
C LYS A 135 10.17 17.87 -3.35
N ALA A 136 10.00 18.65 -2.28
CA ALA A 136 8.78 19.38 -1.99
C ALA A 136 8.80 20.88 -2.37
N MET A 137 9.97 21.44 -2.68
CA MET A 137 10.14 22.87 -2.96
C MET A 137 9.21 23.37 -4.08
N CYS A 138 9.10 22.61 -5.18
CA CYS A 138 8.21 22.93 -6.29
C CYS A 138 6.71 22.95 -5.94
N ILE A 139 6.29 22.30 -4.85
CA ILE A 139 4.90 22.37 -4.34
C ILE A 139 4.61 23.77 -3.82
N GLY A 140 5.52 24.33 -3.03
CA GLY A 140 5.45 25.72 -2.57
C GLY A 140 5.46 26.72 -3.71
N MET A 141 6.23 26.42 -4.77
CA MET A 141 6.22 27.22 -5.99
C MET A 141 4.88 27.16 -6.73
N ARG A 142 4.20 26.01 -6.70
CA ARG A 142 2.91 25.82 -7.38
C ARG A 142 1.74 26.47 -6.63
N TYR A 143 1.76 26.42 -5.31
CA TYR A 143 0.68 26.87 -4.43
C TYR A 143 1.12 28.04 -3.54
N TRP A 144 1.79 29.04 -4.13
CA TRP A 144 2.41 30.12 -3.38
C TRP A 144 1.42 31.19 -2.89
N GLN A 145 0.25 31.29 -3.51
CA GLN A 145 -0.78 32.27 -3.17
C GLN A 145 -1.44 31.94 -1.83
N ALA A 146 -1.81 32.98 -1.07
CA ALA A 146 -2.37 32.84 0.27
C ALA A 146 -3.67 32.01 0.29
N GLU A 147 -4.49 32.12 -0.76
CA GLU A 147 -5.75 31.39 -0.90
C GLU A 147 -5.55 29.89 -1.18
N GLN A 148 -4.33 29.47 -1.50
CA GLN A 148 -3.98 28.08 -1.81
C GLN A 148 -3.22 27.39 -0.69
N VAL A 149 -3.16 28.00 0.50
CA VAL A 149 -2.40 27.46 1.64
C VAL A 149 -2.89 26.08 2.07
N GLU A 150 -4.20 25.81 2.01
CA GLU A 150 -4.75 24.48 2.32
C GLU A 150 -4.25 23.42 1.34
N ASN A 151 -4.25 23.73 0.04
CA ASN A 151 -3.68 22.86 -0.99
C ASN A 151 -2.17 22.68 -0.82
N LEU A 152 -1.43 23.72 -0.43
CA LEU A 152 -0.01 23.61 -0.13
C LEU A 152 0.23 22.62 1.02
N VAL A 153 -0.52 22.77 2.13
CA VAL A 153 -0.42 21.87 3.29
C VAL A 153 -0.75 20.45 2.88
N GLU A 154 -1.91 20.23 2.28
CA GLU A 154 -2.36 18.89 1.85
C GLU A 154 -1.36 18.24 0.88
N VAL A 155 -0.99 18.91 -0.22
CA VAL A 155 -0.13 18.32 -1.26
C VAL A 155 1.29 18.07 -0.73
N SER A 156 1.82 18.96 0.12
CA SER A 156 3.15 18.76 0.72
C SER A 156 3.17 17.60 1.72
N ILE A 157 2.11 17.45 2.52
CA ILE A 157 1.96 16.32 3.45
C ILE A 157 1.83 15.02 2.67
N GLU A 158 0.92 14.91 1.70
CA GLU A 158 0.74 13.68 0.93
C GLU A 158 1.98 13.31 0.10
N CYS A 159 2.62 14.29 -0.55
CA CYS A 159 3.89 14.06 -1.25
C CYS A 159 5.00 13.54 -0.32
N GLY A 160 5.06 14.05 0.91
CA GLY A 160 5.95 13.55 1.96
C GLY A 160 5.60 12.10 2.34
N ARG A 161 4.35 11.85 2.72
CA ARG A 161 3.82 10.55 3.17
C ARG A 161 3.93 9.45 2.12
N MET A 162 3.93 9.77 0.83
CA MET A 162 4.20 8.80 -0.24
C MET A 162 5.50 8.01 -0.05
N THR A 163 6.49 8.58 0.65
CA THR A 163 7.80 7.93 0.85
C THR A 163 8.28 7.93 2.30
N HIS A 164 7.86 8.93 3.08
CA HIS A 164 8.35 9.23 4.42
C HIS A 164 7.15 9.39 5.35
N ASN A 165 6.36 8.32 5.51
CA ASN A 165 5.18 8.36 6.34
C ASN A 165 5.54 8.29 7.84
N HIS A 166 6.14 9.37 8.31
CA HIS A 166 6.57 9.64 9.67
C HIS A 166 6.53 11.16 9.88
N PRO A 167 5.99 11.71 10.99
CA PRO A 167 5.86 13.15 11.20
C PRO A 167 7.13 13.94 10.93
N THR A 168 8.26 13.55 11.52
CA THR A 168 9.57 14.18 11.26
C THR A 168 9.94 14.26 9.78
N GLY A 169 9.55 13.27 8.97
CA GLY A 169 9.85 13.22 7.54
C GLY A 169 8.92 14.11 6.72
N PHE A 170 7.61 13.86 6.76
CA PHE A 170 6.65 14.61 5.95
C PHE A 170 6.44 16.06 6.41
N LEU A 171 6.67 16.40 7.70
CA LEU A 171 6.69 17.80 8.13
C LEU A 171 7.90 18.56 7.57
N GLY A 172 8.99 17.85 7.22
CA GLY A 172 10.09 18.42 6.44
C GLY A 172 9.67 18.80 5.02
N SER A 173 8.79 18.01 4.39
CA SER A 173 8.16 18.33 3.09
C SER A 173 7.31 19.60 3.20
N LEU A 174 6.46 19.69 4.24
CA LEU A 174 5.65 20.87 4.53
C LEU A 174 6.52 22.12 4.74
N CYS A 175 7.52 22.04 5.61
CA CYS A 175 8.43 23.14 5.90
C CYS A 175 9.11 23.67 4.63
N THR A 176 9.61 22.75 3.79
CA THR A 176 10.26 23.11 2.52
C THR A 176 9.29 23.79 1.54
N ALA A 177 8.06 23.28 1.42
CA ALA A 177 7.04 23.88 0.57
C ALA A 177 6.62 25.26 1.08
N LEU A 178 6.41 25.43 2.38
CA LEU A 178 6.06 26.72 2.99
C LEU A 178 7.15 27.76 2.76
N PHE A 179 8.41 27.41 2.99
CA PHE A 179 9.53 28.33 2.79
C PHE A 179 9.70 28.74 1.32
N ALA A 180 9.51 27.81 0.38
CA ALA A 180 9.50 28.16 -1.04
C ALA A 180 8.35 29.12 -1.40
N SER A 181 7.17 28.92 -0.81
CA SER A 181 6.03 29.82 -0.96
C SER A 181 6.31 31.21 -0.36
N TYR A 182 6.87 31.28 0.85
CA TYR A 182 7.25 32.53 1.51
C TYR A 182 8.31 33.30 0.73
N ALA A 183 9.28 32.60 0.15
CA ALA A 183 10.26 33.19 -0.75
C ALA A 183 9.59 33.92 -1.92
N ILE A 184 8.64 33.26 -2.60
CA ILE A 184 7.92 33.82 -3.74
C ILE A 184 7.05 35.01 -3.34
N GLN A 185 6.43 34.94 -2.17
CA GLN A 185 5.65 36.03 -1.58
C GLN A 185 6.53 37.22 -1.13
N GLY A 186 7.85 37.06 -1.08
CA GLY A 186 8.76 38.11 -0.59
C GLY A 186 8.68 38.34 0.91
N LYS A 187 8.29 37.32 1.70
CA LYS A 187 8.27 37.43 3.15
C LYS A 187 9.69 37.53 3.71
N PRO A 188 9.94 38.38 4.73
CA PRO A 188 11.24 38.46 5.40
C PRO A 188 11.69 37.11 5.94
N LEU A 189 12.96 36.73 5.68
CA LEU A 189 13.52 35.44 6.08
C LEU A 189 13.26 35.12 7.56
N VAL A 190 13.54 36.08 8.45
CA VAL A 190 13.39 35.96 9.91
C VAL A 190 11.98 35.56 10.38
N GLN A 191 10.95 35.75 9.55
CA GLN A 191 9.58 35.39 9.89
C GLN A 191 9.23 33.94 9.56
N TRP A 192 10.00 33.28 8.69
CA TRP A 192 9.59 32.02 8.07
C TRP A 192 9.38 30.91 9.11
N GLY A 193 10.29 30.79 10.08
CA GLY A 193 10.16 29.81 11.15
C GLY A 193 8.89 29.98 11.99
N ARG A 194 8.55 31.22 12.35
CA ARG A 194 7.34 31.55 13.11
C ARG A 194 6.07 31.28 12.30
N ASP A 195 6.06 31.69 11.04
CA ASP A 195 4.93 31.46 10.15
C ASP A 195 4.71 29.96 9.86
N MET A 196 5.80 29.19 9.74
CA MET A 196 5.73 27.73 9.62
C MET A 196 5.16 27.08 10.88
N ALA A 197 5.58 27.53 12.07
CA ALA A 197 5.02 27.05 13.34
C ALA A 197 3.49 27.28 13.42
N LYS A 198 2.99 28.42 12.93
CA LYS A 198 1.55 28.71 12.83
C LYS A 198 0.80 27.71 11.92
N MET A 199 1.48 27.08 10.95
CA MET A 199 0.89 26.10 10.03
C MET A 199 0.93 24.66 10.55
N ILE A 200 1.71 24.36 11.59
CA ILE A 200 1.79 23.01 12.17
C ILE A 200 0.41 22.52 12.64
N PRO A 201 -0.40 23.28 13.40
CA PRO A 201 -1.73 22.83 13.80
C PRO A 201 -2.68 22.56 12.62
N VAL A 202 -2.55 23.31 11.52
CA VAL A 202 -3.34 23.10 10.29
C VAL A 202 -2.98 21.76 9.66
N ALA A 203 -1.69 21.44 9.59
CA ALA A 203 -1.22 20.14 9.12
C ALA A 203 -1.63 18.99 10.04
N GLU A 204 -1.66 19.22 11.36
CA GLU A 204 -2.13 18.24 12.34
C GLU A 204 -3.62 17.91 12.12
N GLU A 205 -4.44 18.94 11.91
CA GLU A 205 -5.88 18.79 11.64
C GLU A 205 -6.14 18.04 10.32
N TYR A 206 -5.36 18.33 9.28
CA TYR A 206 -5.39 17.55 8.03
C TYR A 206 -5.02 16.07 8.28
N CYS A 207 -3.97 15.82 9.06
CA CYS A 207 -3.55 14.47 9.41
C CYS A 207 -4.62 13.73 10.24
N LYS A 208 -5.26 14.40 11.22
CA LYS A 208 -6.38 13.85 12.00
C LYS A 208 -7.51 13.34 11.12
N LYS A 209 -7.86 14.09 10.06
CA LYS A 209 -8.93 13.73 9.12
C LYS A 209 -8.56 12.60 8.16
N THR A 210 -7.27 12.45 7.85
CA THR A 210 -6.81 11.53 6.78
C THR A 210 -6.14 10.26 7.29
N ILE A 211 -5.69 10.22 8.56
CA ILE A 211 -5.12 9.02 9.19
C ILE A 211 -6.26 8.10 9.65
N ARG A 212 -6.38 6.95 8.98
CA ARG A 212 -7.56 6.06 9.09
C ARG A 212 -7.47 5.05 10.26
N HIS A 213 -6.32 4.98 10.95
CA HIS A 213 -6.06 3.99 11.99
C HIS A 213 -5.65 4.66 13.30
N MET A 214 -6.43 4.44 14.36
CA MET A 214 -6.20 5.03 15.69
C MET A 214 -4.83 4.67 16.29
N ALA A 215 -4.31 3.47 16.00
CA ALA A 215 -2.97 3.06 16.45
C ALA A 215 -1.84 3.83 15.75
N GLU A 216 -2.00 4.12 14.45
CA GLU A 216 -1.06 4.97 13.71
C GLU A 216 -1.12 6.41 14.24
N TYR A 217 -2.32 6.90 14.56
CA TYR A 217 -2.47 8.23 15.15
C TYR A 217 -1.73 8.41 16.48
N LEU A 218 -1.74 7.39 17.35
CA LEU A 218 -0.97 7.42 18.60
C LEU A 218 0.55 7.48 18.35
N GLU A 219 1.06 6.69 17.39
CA GLU A 219 2.47 6.75 16.97
C GLU A 219 2.83 8.12 16.36
N TYR A 220 1.88 8.77 15.68
CA TYR A 220 2.08 10.12 15.15
C TYR A 220 2.19 11.15 16.26
N GLN A 221 1.35 11.09 17.30
CA GLN A 221 1.38 12.06 18.39
C GLN A 221 2.72 12.08 19.12
N GLU A 222 3.34 10.92 19.34
CA GLU A 222 4.67 10.84 19.98
C GLU A 222 5.77 11.48 19.11
N ASN A 223 5.71 11.29 17.79
CA ASN A 223 6.74 11.74 16.85
C ASN A 223 6.49 13.16 16.30
N TRP A 224 5.28 13.69 16.45
CA TRP A 224 4.89 15.04 16.06
C TRP A 224 5.59 16.08 16.93
N PHE A 225 5.49 15.90 18.26
CA PHE A 225 6.09 16.80 19.25
C PHE A 225 7.61 16.94 19.05
N TYR A 226 8.29 15.87 18.60
CA TYR A 226 9.72 15.91 18.33
C TYR A 226 10.10 16.96 17.26
N PHE A 227 9.33 17.07 16.17
CA PHE A 227 9.61 18.04 15.11
C PHE A 227 9.40 19.47 15.64
N GLU A 228 8.27 19.71 16.30
CA GLU A 228 7.91 21.01 16.87
C GLU A 228 8.93 21.49 17.90
N ALA A 229 9.27 20.63 18.86
CA ALA A 229 10.25 20.95 19.91
C ALA A 229 11.64 21.27 19.33
N LYS A 230 12.08 20.57 18.28
CA LYS A 230 13.37 20.85 17.63
C LYS A 230 13.38 22.19 16.91
N TRP A 231 12.29 22.54 16.23
CA TRP A 231 12.16 23.84 15.57
C TRP A 231 12.04 24.98 16.56
N GLN A 232 11.27 24.81 17.63
CA GLN A 232 11.17 25.77 18.72
C GLN A 232 12.55 26.06 19.34
N PHE A 233 13.30 25.01 19.71
CA PHE A 233 14.65 25.13 20.24
C PHE A 233 15.58 25.91 19.29
N TYR A 234 15.51 25.64 17.98
CA TYR A 234 16.31 26.35 16.99
C TYR A 234 15.95 27.85 16.89
N LEU A 235 14.66 28.18 16.89
CA LEU A 235 14.20 29.58 16.80
C LEU A 235 14.57 30.36 18.07
N GLU A 236 14.52 29.73 19.24
CA GLU A 236 15.00 30.29 20.50
C GLU A 236 16.52 30.51 20.48
N GLU A 237 17.29 29.52 20.01
CA GLU A 237 18.76 29.63 19.89
C GLU A 237 19.16 30.77 18.95
N ARG A 238 18.39 31.02 17.88
CA ARG A 238 18.59 32.15 16.97
C ARG A 238 17.95 33.45 17.43
N GLY A 239 17.17 33.43 18.51
CA GLY A 239 16.46 34.60 19.03
C GLY A 239 15.51 35.21 18.01
N ILE A 240 14.76 34.39 17.29
CA ILE A 240 13.76 34.80 16.28
C ILE A 240 12.39 34.15 16.54
N VAL A 241 12.08 33.87 17.81
CA VAL A 241 10.85 33.17 18.19
C VAL A 241 9.65 34.11 18.34
N GLU A 242 9.86 35.35 18.82
CA GLU A 242 8.79 36.31 19.08
C GLU A 242 8.60 37.33 17.93
N GLU A 243 7.40 37.89 17.81
CA GLU A 243 7.14 39.00 16.89
C GLU A 243 7.89 40.27 17.36
N GLY A 244 8.76 40.81 16.50
CA GLY A 244 9.64 41.93 16.82
C GLY A 244 11.13 41.55 16.82
N ASP A 245 11.44 40.27 17.02
CA ASP A 245 12.79 39.73 16.91
C ASP A 245 13.17 39.53 15.44
N ASN A 246 13.80 40.55 14.85
CA ASN A 246 14.14 40.57 13.43
C ASN A 246 15.65 40.42 13.14
N THR A 247 16.47 40.12 14.15
CA THR A 247 17.92 39.94 13.99
C THR A 247 18.33 38.56 14.50
N PRO A 248 18.68 37.60 13.62
CA PRO A 248 19.12 36.29 14.04
C PRO A 248 20.48 36.39 14.74
N LYS A 249 20.61 35.70 15.88
CA LYS A 249 21.85 35.65 16.67
C LYS A 249 22.71 34.47 16.24
N PHE A 250 23.93 34.73 15.81
CA PHE A 250 24.93 33.71 15.54
C PHE A 250 26.03 33.75 16.61
N PRO A 251 26.63 32.59 16.97
CA PRO A 251 27.86 32.57 17.76
C PRO A 251 28.95 33.43 17.12
N ASP A 252 29.85 34.00 17.92
CA ASP A 252 31.03 34.69 17.42
C ASP A 252 32.29 34.04 17.99
N PRO A 253 33.14 33.37 17.17
CA PRO A 253 33.00 33.16 15.72
C PRO A 253 31.98 32.05 15.36
N TYR A 254 31.34 32.16 14.19
CA TYR A 254 30.51 31.09 13.59
C TYR A 254 31.18 30.42 12.38
N ASP A 255 32.41 29.95 12.61
CA ASP A 255 33.19 29.24 11.61
C ASP A 255 32.67 27.81 11.35
N ILE A 256 33.37 27.06 10.50
CA ILE A 256 32.95 25.72 10.10
C ILE A 256 32.93 24.72 11.26
N GLU A 257 33.80 24.88 12.26
CA GLU A 257 33.84 24.00 13.42
C GLU A 257 32.63 24.27 14.31
N GLU A 258 32.29 25.53 14.54
CA GLU A 258 31.13 25.90 15.34
C GLU A 258 29.82 25.55 14.62
N ARG A 259 29.76 25.71 13.29
CA ARG A 259 28.64 25.21 12.47
C ARG A 259 28.47 23.71 12.59
N GLU A 260 29.54 22.93 12.49
CA GLU A 260 29.45 21.48 12.65
C GLU A 260 28.96 21.08 14.05
N LYS A 261 29.37 21.78 15.11
CA LYS A 261 28.85 21.56 16.47
C LYS A 261 27.35 21.86 16.56
N ALA A 262 26.90 22.97 15.97
CA ALA A 262 25.49 23.33 15.91
C ALA A 262 24.67 22.28 15.14
N TYR A 263 25.13 21.87 13.95
CA TYR A 263 24.44 20.90 13.12
C TYR A 263 24.35 19.51 13.78
N LYS A 264 25.40 19.10 14.50
CA LYS A 264 25.38 17.87 15.31
C LYS A 264 24.37 17.97 16.46
N ARG A 265 24.23 19.15 17.09
CA ARG A 265 23.29 19.40 18.20
C ARG A 265 21.83 19.34 17.77
N TRP A 266 21.50 19.87 16.60
CA TRP A 266 20.14 19.83 16.07
C TRP A 266 19.73 18.45 15.54
N SER A 267 20.69 17.63 15.12
CA SER A 267 20.43 16.28 14.64
C SER A 267 19.94 15.30 15.72
N SER A 268 19.25 14.23 15.30
CA SER A 268 18.89 13.12 16.19
C SER A 268 20.02 12.09 16.37
N GLU A 269 20.89 11.92 15.37
CA GLU A 269 21.89 10.83 15.32
C GLU A 269 23.34 11.33 15.35
N GLY A 270 23.55 12.58 15.76
CA GLY A 270 24.86 13.23 15.73
C GLY A 270 25.36 13.52 14.29
N ARG A 271 24.44 13.62 13.33
CA ARG A 271 24.69 13.91 11.91
C ARG A 271 23.66 14.91 11.39
N GLY A 272 24.08 16.15 11.15
CA GLY A 272 23.20 17.23 10.71
C GLY A 272 22.60 17.02 9.32
N GLY A 273 21.30 17.30 9.20
CA GLY A 273 20.53 17.38 7.96
C GLY A 273 20.32 16.04 7.27
N ARG A 274 20.05 15.01 8.07
CA ARG A 274 19.70 13.66 7.60
C ARG A 274 18.26 13.28 7.92
N ARG A 275 17.50 14.18 8.52
CA ARG A 275 16.10 13.99 8.88
C ARG A 275 15.28 15.14 8.34
N GLY A 276 13.97 14.94 8.26
CA GLY A 276 13.08 15.98 7.74
C GLY A 276 13.00 17.24 8.62
N HIS A 277 13.39 17.17 9.91
CA HIS A 277 13.44 18.37 10.77
C HIS A 277 14.71 19.21 10.56
N ASP A 278 15.88 18.57 10.48
CA ASP A 278 17.17 19.29 10.50
C ASP A 278 17.67 19.67 9.10
N ALA A 279 17.28 18.97 8.04
CA ALA A 279 17.67 19.32 6.67
C ALA A 279 17.16 20.73 6.25
N PRO A 280 15.85 21.04 6.34
CA PRO A 280 15.37 22.39 6.08
C PRO A 280 15.85 23.41 7.13
N MET A 281 16.11 23.00 8.37
CA MET A 281 16.63 23.90 9.42
C MET A 281 18.04 24.40 9.12
N ILE A 282 18.95 23.52 8.70
CA ILE A 282 20.32 23.92 8.33
C ILE A 282 20.31 24.78 7.07
N ALA A 283 19.45 24.46 6.10
CA ALA A 283 19.29 25.29 4.91
C ALA A 283 18.76 26.70 5.27
N TYR A 284 17.86 26.80 6.25
CA TYR A 284 17.32 28.07 6.73
C TYR A 284 18.36 28.87 7.51
N ASP A 285 19.15 28.21 8.37
CA ASP A 285 20.27 28.80 9.09
C ASP A 285 21.33 29.37 8.15
N ALA A 286 21.64 28.63 7.09
CA ALA A 286 22.56 29.06 6.05
C ALA A 286 22.04 30.30 5.32
N LEU A 287 20.75 30.39 5.03
CA LEU A 287 20.13 31.57 4.41
C LEU A 287 20.16 32.79 5.32
N LEU A 288 19.82 32.63 6.61
CA LEU A 288 19.86 33.71 7.58
C LEU A 288 21.26 34.30 7.73
N GLY A 289 22.29 33.48 7.63
CA GLY A 289 23.67 33.92 7.83
C GLY A 289 24.47 34.23 6.57
N ALA A 290 24.03 33.78 5.39
CA ALA A 290 24.64 34.12 4.12
C ALA A 290 23.99 35.35 3.46
N GLU A 291 22.81 35.76 3.93
CA GLU A 291 22.02 36.86 3.37
C GLU A 291 21.88 36.75 1.84
N ARG A 292 22.63 37.56 1.07
CA ARG A 292 22.62 37.59 -0.41
C ARG A 292 23.88 37.01 -1.06
N ASP A 293 24.81 36.44 -0.29
CA ASP A 293 26.05 35.85 -0.78
C ASP A 293 25.88 34.36 -1.10
N TRP A 294 25.95 34.01 -2.39
CA TRP A 294 25.85 32.63 -2.88
C TRP A 294 27.01 31.74 -2.41
N LYS A 295 28.22 32.31 -2.32
CA LYS A 295 29.43 31.59 -1.90
C LYS A 295 29.35 31.27 -0.43
N GLU A 296 28.94 32.22 0.39
CA GLU A 296 28.71 31.99 1.81
C GLU A 296 27.57 30.99 2.05
N LEU A 297 26.50 31.07 1.23
CA LEU A 297 25.42 30.07 1.27
C LEU A 297 25.95 28.66 0.99
N CYS A 298 26.81 28.49 -0.02
CA CYS A 298 27.44 27.20 -0.31
C CYS A 298 28.37 26.74 0.83
N HIS A 299 29.16 27.63 1.44
CA HIS A 299 30.03 27.28 2.57
C HIS A 299 29.26 26.86 3.83
N ARG A 300 28.04 27.35 4.02
CA ARG A 300 27.16 26.98 5.14
C ARG A 300 26.36 25.72 4.84
N ALA A 301 25.64 25.69 3.71
CA ALA A 301 24.67 24.64 3.39
C ALA A 301 25.21 23.48 2.55
N VAL A 302 26.32 23.63 1.81
CA VAL A 302 26.80 22.61 0.86
C VAL A 302 28.08 21.94 1.36
N PHE A 303 29.00 22.71 1.94
CA PHE A 303 30.34 22.25 2.29
C PHE A 303 30.52 22.04 3.80
N HIS A 304 29.80 21.09 4.40
CA HIS A 304 29.92 20.75 5.82
C HIS A 304 30.04 19.23 6.06
N GLY A 305 30.64 18.81 7.18
CA GLY A 305 30.85 17.40 7.51
C GLY A 305 29.62 16.73 8.14
N GLY A 306 29.32 15.49 7.72
CA GLY A 306 28.13 14.75 8.14
C GLY A 306 28.32 13.66 9.21
N ARG A 307 29.46 13.56 9.93
CA ARG A 307 29.72 12.44 10.88
C ARG A 307 30.25 12.89 12.25
N SER A 308 29.85 12.17 13.29
CA SER A 308 30.38 12.23 14.66
C SER A 308 31.23 10.98 14.95
N THR A 309 32.46 11.17 15.43
CA THR A 309 33.35 10.13 15.98
C THR A 309 32.93 9.85 17.42
N ARG A 310 32.15 8.80 17.67
CA ARG A 310 31.89 8.31 19.05
C ARG A 310 32.20 6.83 19.29
N TYR A 311 32.93 6.17 18.39
CA TYR A 311 33.34 4.76 18.61
C TYR A 311 34.84 4.45 18.42
N ASP A 312 35.70 5.45 18.17
CA ASP A 312 37.15 5.22 18.03
C ASP A 312 37.96 5.96 19.12
N ALA A 313 37.51 5.87 20.37
CA ALA A 313 38.32 6.24 21.52
C ALA A 313 38.38 5.06 22.50
N SER A 314 39.26 4.11 22.21
CA SER A 314 39.94 3.31 23.24
C SER A 314 41.38 3.02 22.79
N PRO A 315 42.38 3.18 23.67
CA PRO A 315 43.80 3.14 23.30
C PRO A 315 44.36 1.71 23.28
N GLU A 316 45.19 1.43 22.28
CA GLU A 316 46.33 0.47 22.15
C GLU A 316 46.40 -0.90 22.90
N PHE A 317 47.01 -1.88 22.19
CA PHE A 317 47.63 -3.19 22.58
C PHE A 317 46.70 -4.43 22.74
N GLN A 318 46.90 -5.66 22.22
CA GLN A 318 47.99 -6.45 21.60
C GLN A 318 47.45 -7.57 20.66
N PRO A 319 48.29 -8.27 19.84
CA PRO A 319 47.84 -9.26 18.85
C PRO A 319 47.75 -10.70 19.41
N GLY A 320 46.64 -11.41 19.15
CA GLY A 320 46.50 -12.82 19.51
C GLY A 320 45.27 -13.53 18.92
N ASN A 321 45.52 -14.36 17.90
CA ASN A 321 44.76 -15.49 17.32
C ASN A 321 43.29 -15.33 16.83
N PRO A 322 42.97 -15.86 15.61
CA PRO A 322 41.65 -15.72 15.00
C PRO A 322 40.66 -16.81 15.46
N LYS A 323 39.44 -16.42 15.82
CA LYS A 323 38.25 -17.29 15.74
C LYS A 323 37.35 -16.80 14.60
N PRO A 324 36.70 -17.69 13.83
CA PRO A 324 35.94 -17.31 12.66
C PRO A 324 34.64 -16.62 13.07
N TYR A 325 34.56 -15.31 12.82
CA TYR A 325 33.32 -14.54 12.91
C TYR A 325 32.59 -14.64 11.56
N VAL A 326 31.34 -15.09 11.61
CA VAL A 326 30.41 -15.17 10.47
C VAL A 326 30.09 -13.75 9.98
N PRO A 327 30.13 -13.43 8.68
CA PRO A 327 29.89 -12.06 8.21
C PRO A 327 28.43 -11.66 8.42
N SER A 328 28.20 -10.63 9.24
CA SER A 328 26.97 -9.84 9.22
C SER A 328 26.91 -9.06 7.88
N PRO A 329 25.75 -8.98 7.20
CA PRO A 329 25.66 -8.29 5.92
C PRO A 329 25.85 -6.78 6.12
N ALA A 330 27.00 -6.30 5.64
CA ALA A 330 27.36 -4.92 5.32
C ALA A 330 26.26 -3.85 5.52
N THR A 331 26.34 -3.11 6.62
CA THR A 331 25.78 -1.76 6.74
C THR A 331 26.56 -0.84 5.80
N LYS A 332 26.11 -0.76 4.55
CA LYS A 332 26.71 0.10 3.52
C LYS A 332 26.44 1.56 3.83
N ALA A 333 27.53 2.33 3.88
CA ALA A 333 27.57 3.75 4.19
C ALA A 333 26.96 4.63 3.07
N THR A 334 26.19 5.64 3.47
CA THR A 334 25.73 6.77 2.66
C THR A 334 25.87 8.04 3.52
N GLY A 335 26.88 8.87 3.30
CA GLY A 335 27.03 10.20 3.93
C GLY A 335 26.75 11.28 2.89
N GLY A 336 26.06 12.40 3.24
CA GLY A 336 26.63 13.72 3.64
C GLY A 336 26.91 14.84 2.60
N GLY A 337 26.00 15.15 1.67
CA GLY A 337 26.20 16.16 0.62
C GLY A 337 24.91 16.76 0.03
N LEU A 338 23.81 16.79 0.80
CA LEU A 338 22.45 16.81 0.24
C LEU A 338 21.53 17.95 0.73
N GLN A 339 22.09 19.09 1.14
CA GLN A 339 21.31 20.11 1.87
C GLN A 339 20.84 21.34 1.05
N MET A 340 21.16 21.46 -0.25
CA MET A 340 20.68 22.60 -1.05
C MET A 340 19.35 22.39 -1.79
N ASN A 341 18.83 21.15 -1.89
CA ASN A 341 17.52 20.94 -2.53
C ASN A 341 16.33 21.47 -1.70
N ALA A 342 16.57 21.93 -0.47
CA ALA A 342 15.51 22.47 0.39
C ALA A 342 15.28 23.99 0.26
N MET A 343 16.27 24.86 -0.02
CA MET A 343 16.04 26.31 0.13
C MET A 343 16.84 27.26 -0.78
N VAL A 344 17.17 26.87 -2.01
CA VAL A 344 17.88 27.80 -2.92
C VAL A 344 16.98 28.92 -3.49
N THR A 345 15.67 28.87 -3.28
CA THR A 345 14.70 29.86 -3.79
C THR A 345 14.79 31.23 -3.12
N ALA A 346 15.29 31.32 -1.88
CA ALA A 346 15.17 32.53 -1.05
C ALA A 346 16.07 33.70 -1.48
N GLN A 347 17.31 33.42 -1.91
CA GLN A 347 18.23 34.49 -2.33
C GLN A 347 17.83 35.13 -3.66
N LEU A 348 17.11 34.40 -4.52
CA LEU A 348 16.79 34.86 -5.88
C LEU A 348 15.56 35.77 -5.94
N THR A 349 14.71 35.76 -4.92
CA THR A 349 13.53 36.64 -4.90
C THR A 349 13.88 38.10 -4.60
N GLU A 350 14.99 38.37 -3.92
CA GLU A 350 15.53 39.73 -3.73
C GLU A 350 16.63 40.10 -4.74
N ALA A 351 17.40 39.12 -5.26
CA ALA A 351 18.54 39.38 -6.15
C ALA A 351 18.18 39.85 -7.58
N VAL A 352 16.93 39.70 -8.03
CA VAL A 352 16.51 40.07 -9.40
C VAL A 352 16.20 41.56 -9.55
N GLU A 353 16.32 42.37 -8.48
CA GLU A 353 16.09 43.82 -8.54
C GLU A 353 17.36 44.67 -8.71
N GLN A 354 18.58 44.10 -8.84
CA GLN A 354 19.79 44.89 -9.12
C GLN A 354 20.79 44.25 -10.10
N PRO A 355 21.55 45.04 -10.90
CA PRO A 355 22.31 44.57 -12.06
C PRO A 355 23.64 43.85 -11.73
N ASN A 356 23.97 43.65 -10.45
CA ASN A 356 25.31 43.26 -10.00
C ASN A 356 25.39 41.86 -9.36
N LEU A 357 24.44 40.96 -9.63
CA LEU A 357 24.73 39.54 -9.45
C LEU A 357 25.68 39.10 -10.57
N ASN A 358 26.96 38.92 -10.25
CA ASN A 358 27.91 38.16 -11.08
C ASN A 358 27.51 36.68 -11.08
N LEU A 359 26.32 36.37 -11.61
CA LEU A 359 26.03 35.04 -12.12
C LEU A 359 27.06 34.76 -13.22
N PRO A 360 27.80 33.64 -13.18
CA PRO A 360 28.79 33.31 -14.19
C PRO A 360 28.10 33.26 -15.55
N THR A 361 28.28 34.34 -16.30
CA THR A 361 27.55 34.63 -17.52
C THR A 361 28.04 33.67 -18.60
N ASN A 362 27.06 33.03 -19.24
CA ASN A 362 27.13 32.22 -20.44
C ASN A 362 27.69 30.79 -20.37
N LEU A 363 28.76 30.44 -19.65
CA LEU A 363 29.30 29.07 -19.74
C LEU A 363 28.75 28.08 -18.70
N LEU A 364 28.62 28.52 -17.44
CA LEU A 364 28.02 27.70 -16.38
C LEU A 364 26.53 27.48 -16.64
N ALA A 365 25.78 28.54 -16.95
CA ALA A 365 24.35 28.44 -17.28
C ALA A 365 24.06 27.50 -18.47
N LEU A 366 24.86 27.55 -19.55
CA LEU A 366 24.66 26.69 -20.74
C LEU A 366 25.01 25.22 -20.46
N ASN A 367 26.06 24.96 -19.68
CA ASN A 367 26.42 23.62 -19.22
C ASN A 367 25.44 23.09 -18.15
N MET A 368 24.85 23.96 -17.34
CA MET A 368 23.81 23.67 -16.36
C MET A 368 22.48 23.29 -17.04
N TYR A 369 22.09 23.98 -18.10
CA TYR A 369 20.95 23.59 -18.94
C TYR A 369 21.18 22.21 -19.58
N ARG A 370 22.40 21.90 -20.05
CA ARG A 370 22.76 20.56 -20.57
C ARG A 370 22.70 19.46 -19.51
N LEU A 371 23.17 19.74 -18.29
CA LEU A 371 23.11 18.85 -17.12
C LEU A 371 21.67 18.43 -16.76
N MET A 372 20.70 19.33 -16.89
CA MET A 372 19.28 19.02 -16.66
C MET A 372 18.53 18.49 -17.89
N ALA A 373 18.94 18.82 -19.12
CA ALA A 373 18.23 18.43 -20.34
C ALA A 373 18.42 16.95 -20.75
N GLU A 374 19.60 16.36 -20.51
CA GLU A 374 19.94 14.97 -20.86
C GLU A 374 19.06 13.92 -20.14
N PRO A 375 18.85 13.99 -18.80
CA PRO A 375 17.92 13.08 -18.11
C PRO A 375 16.47 13.22 -18.61
N ILE A 376 16.01 14.44 -18.91
CA ILE A 376 14.65 14.74 -19.37
C ILE A 376 14.39 14.12 -20.77
N LEU A 377 15.38 14.16 -21.68
CA LEU A 377 15.27 13.53 -23.00
C LEU A 377 15.32 12.00 -22.92
N GLY A 378 16.20 11.43 -22.09
CA GLY A 378 16.33 9.99 -21.88
C GLY A 378 15.06 9.35 -21.31
N ILE A 379 14.43 10.01 -20.33
CA ILE A 379 13.15 9.59 -19.73
C ILE A 379 12.01 9.67 -20.77
N ARG A 380 11.93 10.75 -21.56
CA ARG A 380 10.92 10.91 -22.63
C ARG A 380 11.02 9.83 -23.73
N LEU A 381 12.22 9.38 -24.09
CA LEU A 381 12.44 8.34 -25.12
C LEU A 381 12.05 6.94 -24.64
N VAL A 382 12.35 6.57 -23.39
CA VAL A 382 11.95 5.30 -22.79
C VAL A 382 10.44 5.25 -22.54
N LEU A 383 9.84 6.37 -22.11
CA LEU A 383 8.40 6.50 -21.90
C LEU A 383 7.59 6.49 -23.21
N LYS A 384 8.11 7.05 -24.32
CA LYS A 384 7.45 6.95 -25.65
C LYS A 384 7.41 5.52 -26.17
N LYS A 385 8.48 4.74 -26.02
CA LYS A 385 8.52 3.31 -26.41
C LYS A 385 7.60 2.44 -25.53
N LYS A 386 7.46 2.73 -24.23
CA LYS A 386 6.54 2.03 -23.32
C LYS A 386 5.07 2.47 -23.46
N LYS A 387 4.77 3.74 -23.77
CA LYS A 387 3.40 4.24 -24.04
C LYS A 387 2.74 3.52 -25.20
N LYS A 388 3.49 3.19 -26.27
CA LYS A 388 2.96 2.46 -27.44
C LYS A 388 2.60 1.00 -27.10
N ARG A 389 3.35 0.37 -26.18
CA ARG A 389 3.13 -1.01 -25.71
C ARG A 389 2.06 -1.10 -24.61
N LYS A 390 1.93 -0.08 -23.73
CA LYS A 390 0.87 0.04 -22.71
C LYS A 390 -0.47 0.50 -23.29
N LYS A 391 -0.53 1.28 -24.38
CA LYS A 391 -1.81 1.67 -25.02
C LYS A 391 -2.58 0.44 -25.55
N LEU A 392 -1.87 -0.57 -26.03
CA LEU A 392 -2.46 -1.84 -26.50
C LEU A 392 -3.01 -2.70 -25.35
N ASN A 393 -2.38 -2.65 -24.16
CA ASN A 393 -2.83 -3.40 -22.98
C ASN A 393 -3.82 -2.63 -22.10
N ARG A 394 -3.84 -1.28 -22.13
CA ARG A 394 -4.74 -0.42 -21.35
C ARG A 394 -6.17 -0.38 -21.88
N LEU A 395 -6.36 -0.55 -23.18
CA LEU A 395 -7.71 -0.65 -23.77
C LEU A 395 -8.49 -1.88 -23.26
N ALA A 396 -7.79 -2.90 -22.75
CA ALA A 396 -8.43 -4.10 -22.18
C ALA A 396 -8.73 -3.99 -20.67
N ALA A 397 -8.03 -3.11 -19.93
CA ALA A 397 -8.13 -3.02 -18.46
C ALA A 397 -8.86 -1.77 -17.93
N ALA A 398 -9.06 -0.75 -18.76
CA ALA A 398 -9.59 0.55 -18.36
C ALA A 398 -11.14 0.67 -18.28
N ASN A 399 -11.88 -0.43 -18.35
CA ASN A 399 -13.35 -0.40 -18.43
C ASN A 399 -14.11 -0.58 -17.10
N ILE A 400 -13.47 -0.47 -15.93
CA ILE A 400 -14.20 -0.50 -14.65
C ILE A 400 -13.84 0.74 -13.83
N SER A 401 -14.63 1.79 -14.04
CA SER A 401 -14.67 3.07 -13.32
C SER A 401 -15.50 2.93 -12.03
N MET A 402 -15.02 3.44 -10.89
CA MET A 402 -15.81 3.66 -9.67
C MET A 402 -16.64 4.95 -9.76
N SER A 403 -17.40 5.03 -10.85
CA SER A 403 -18.66 5.79 -10.91
C SER A 403 -19.83 4.86 -11.23
N ASN A 404 -19.66 3.54 -11.13
CA ASN A 404 -20.73 2.54 -11.14
C ASN A 404 -20.18 1.27 -10.48
N ILE A 405 -20.60 0.93 -9.26
CA ILE A 405 -20.47 -0.47 -8.79
C ILE A 405 -21.15 -1.32 -9.85
N SER A 406 -20.36 -2.15 -10.53
CA SER A 406 -20.86 -2.98 -11.62
C SER A 406 -22.05 -3.80 -11.13
N ARG A 407 -23.12 -3.80 -11.93
CA ARG A 407 -24.27 -4.70 -11.74
C ARG A 407 -23.84 -6.17 -11.69
N ILE A 408 -22.65 -6.50 -12.17
CA ILE A 408 -22.06 -7.83 -12.12
C ILE A 408 -20.89 -7.82 -11.14
N ASP A 409 -20.88 -8.75 -10.19
CA ASP A 409 -19.80 -8.89 -9.21
C ASP A 409 -18.53 -9.55 -9.79
N PRO A 410 -17.40 -9.60 -9.04
CA PRO A 410 -16.15 -10.20 -9.53
C PRO A 410 -16.22 -11.70 -9.89
N TYR A 411 -17.30 -12.38 -9.51
CA TYR A 411 -17.55 -13.80 -9.76
C TYR A 411 -18.53 -14.02 -10.92
N GLY A 412 -19.04 -12.94 -11.52
CA GLY A 412 -19.93 -12.96 -12.67
C GLY A 412 -21.42 -12.95 -12.32
N PHE A 413 -21.80 -12.82 -11.04
CA PHE A 413 -23.21 -12.79 -10.64
C PHE A 413 -23.80 -11.39 -10.80
N LYS A 414 -24.98 -11.30 -11.42
CA LYS A 414 -25.77 -10.08 -11.46
C LYS A 414 -26.34 -9.80 -10.06
N ARG A 415 -26.19 -8.56 -9.62
CA ARG A 415 -26.81 -8.01 -8.42
C ARG A 415 -28.28 -7.73 -8.71
N GLY A 416 -29.16 -8.09 -7.78
CA GLY A 416 -30.59 -7.83 -7.89
C GLY A 416 -30.92 -6.33 -7.93
N ASP A 417 -32.14 -5.99 -8.35
CA ASP A 417 -32.60 -4.61 -8.42
C ASP A 417 -32.76 -3.97 -7.03
N ASP A 418 -32.97 -4.79 -6.00
CA ASP A 418 -33.07 -4.43 -4.59
C ASP A 418 -31.71 -4.41 -3.86
N PHE A 419 -30.60 -4.54 -4.60
CA PHE A 419 -29.27 -4.54 -4.01
C PHE A 419 -28.91 -3.17 -3.43
N ASP A 420 -28.61 -3.14 -2.12
CA ASP A 420 -28.17 -1.93 -1.43
C ASP A 420 -26.71 -1.61 -1.77
N TYR A 421 -26.54 -0.81 -2.83
CA TYR A 421 -25.23 -0.37 -3.29
C TYR A 421 -24.52 0.50 -2.25
N GLY A 422 -25.24 1.31 -1.47
CA GLY A 422 -24.66 2.20 -0.46
C GLY A 422 -24.04 1.40 0.69
N SER A 423 -24.82 0.50 1.31
CA SER A 423 -24.31 -0.35 2.39
C SER A 423 -23.16 -1.25 1.92
N TYR A 424 -23.24 -1.77 0.69
CA TYR A 424 -22.15 -2.57 0.13
C TYR A 424 -20.89 -1.73 -0.13
N GLU A 425 -21.03 -0.50 -0.60
CA GLU A 425 -19.91 0.42 -0.81
C GLU A 425 -19.22 0.76 0.52
N ASP A 426 -19.99 1.10 1.54
CA ASP A 426 -19.49 1.38 2.90
C ASP A 426 -18.73 0.18 3.46
N PHE A 427 -19.32 -1.02 3.38
CA PHE A 427 -18.64 -2.25 3.77
C PHE A 427 -17.35 -2.47 2.96
N PHE A 428 -17.41 -2.38 1.63
CA PHE A 428 -16.27 -2.69 0.78
C PHE A 428 -15.14 -1.67 0.93
N SER A 429 -15.45 -0.41 1.25
CA SER A 429 -14.47 0.64 1.53
C SER A 429 -13.59 0.29 2.74
N THR A 430 -14.17 -0.31 3.78
CA THR A 430 -13.44 -0.78 4.98
C THR A 430 -12.80 -2.15 4.77
N TYR A 431 -13.40 -3.00 3.95
CA TYR A 431 -12.96 -4.36 3.72
C TYR A 431 -11.81 -4.46 2.70
N LEU A 432 -11.73 -3.56 1.71
CA LEU A 432 -10.70 -3.59 0.67
C LEU A 432 -9.26 -3.41 1.20
N PRO A 433 -8.96 -2.54 2.19
CA PRO A 433 -7.65 -2.50 2.86
C PRO A 433 -7.31 -3.81 3.57
N VAL A 434 -8.31 -4.49 4.14
CA VAL A 434 -8.15 -5.79 4.79
C VAL A 434 -7.79 -6.86 3.75
N LEU A 435 -8.50 -6.90 2.63
CA LEU A 435 -8.21 -7.79 1.49
C LEU A 435 -6.80 -7.56 0.95
N THR A 436 -6.40 -6.29 0.75
CA THR A 436 -5.08 -5.93 0.23
C THR A 436 -3.94 -6.35 1.16
N ARG A 437 -4.05 -6.08 2.48
CA ARG A 437 -3.07 -6.54 3.48
C ARG A 437 -2.94 -8.06 3.50
N ARG A 438 -4.06 -8.79 3.32
CA ARG A 438 -4.07 -10.25 3.22
C ARG A 438 -3.41 -10.72 1.94
N ALA A 439 -3.70 -10.12 0.78
CA ALA A 439 -3.07 -10.42 -0.51
C ALA A 439 -1.55 -10.35 -0.45
N ILE A 440 -0.99 -9.31 0.18
CA ILE A 440 0.46 -9.18 0.37
C ILE A 440 1.02 -10.29 1.26
N LYS A 441 0.34 -10.60 2.37
CA LYS A 441 0.77 -11.65 3.31
C LYS A 441 0.71 -13.04 2.69
N TRP A 442 -0.33 -13.33 1.91
CA TRP A 442 -0.49 -14.57 1.16
C TRP A 442 0.55 -14.68 0.04
N SER A 443 0.79 -13.61 -0.73
CA SER A 443 1.83 -13.60 -1.78
C SER A 443 3.22 -13.91 -1.21
N LYS A 444 3.58 -13.30 -0.06
CA LYS A 444 4.84 -13.61 0.65
C LYS A 444 4.92 -15.06 1.14
N LEU A 445 3.79 -15.64 1.55
CA LEU A 445 3.73 -17.02 2.02
C LEU A 445 3.87 -18.01 0.86
N VAL A 446 3.20 -17.75 -0.27
CA VAL A 446 3.22 -18.58 -1.48
C VAL A 446 4.59 -18.51 -2.17
N GLN A 447 5.18 -17.32 -2.32
CA GLN A 447 6.49 -17.14 -2.98
C GLN A 447 7.67 -17.73 -2.21
N ARG A 448 7.60 -17.78 -0.86
CA ARG A 448 8.74 -18.23 -0.05
C ARG A 448 8.92 -19.75 -0.01
N ASN A 449 7.84 -20.53 -0.13
CA ASN A 449 7.89 -21.93 0.26
C ASN A 449 7.69 -22.94 -0.87
N ASN A 450 7.21 -22.58 -2.07
CA ASN A 450 6.79 -23.52 -3.14
C ASN A 450 5.85 -24.68 -2.71
N LYS A 451 5.57 -24.83 -1.41
CA LYS A 451 4.71 -25.81 -0.74
C LYS A 451 4.12 -25.15 0.51
N VAL A 452 2.81 -24.89 0.51
CA VAL A 452 2.11 -24.33 1.68
C VAL A 452 1.67 -25.48 2.59
N GLU A 453 2.35 -25.70 3.70
CA GLU A 453 2.00 -26.77 4.64
C GLU A 453 0.99 -26.33 5.70
N LYS A 454 0.15 -27.28 6.16
CA LYS A 454 -0.78 -27.02 7.26
C LYS A 454 -0.01 -26.67 8.52
N SER A 455 -0.28 -25.49 9.08
CA SER A 455 0.32 -25.00 10.32
C SER A 455 -0.63 -24.08 11.07
N ILE A 456 -0.33 -23.77 12.34
CA ILE A 456 -1.10 -22.78 13.13
C ILE A 456 -1.14 -21.42 12.40
N LYS A 457 -0.04 -21.04 11.76
CA LYS A 457 0.07 -19.79 10.98
C LYS A 457 -0.87 -19.80 9.77
N VAL A 458 -0.84 -20.87 8.97
CA VAL A 458 -1.71 -21.01 7.78
C VAL A 458 -3.17 -21.07 8.20
N LYS A 459 -3.50 -21.83 9.25
CA LYS A 459 -4.84 -21.86 9.84
C LYS A 459 -5.37 -20.46 10.17
N ARG A 460 -4.54 -19.65 10.85
CA ARG A 460 -4.89 -18.26 11.17
C ARG A 460 -5.09 -17.40 9.92
N TYR A 461 -4.29 -17.62 8.88
CA TYR A 461 -4.41 -16.88 7.62
C TYR A 461 -5.70 -17.26 6.88
N VAL A 462 -6.01 -18.56 6.81
CA VAL A 462 -7.24 -19.09 6.22
C VAL A 462 -8.47 -18.54 6.93
N ARG A 463 -8.52 -18.58 8.27
CA ARG A 463 -9.64 -18.00 9.04
C ARG A 463 -9.82 -16.52 8.79
N LYS A 464 -8.71 -15.79 8.63
CA LYS A 464 -8.74 -14.38 8.24
C LYS A 464 -9.24 -14.22 6.81
N GLY A 465 -8.96 -15.14 5.89
CA GLY A 465 -9.51 -15.18 4.54
C GLY A 465 -8.43 -15.26 3.48
N ILE A 466 -8.73 -16.01 2.42
CA ILE A 466 -7.85 -16.19 1.26
C ILE A 466 -8.31 -15.21 0.17
N PRO A 467 -7.40 -14.35 -0.34
CA PRO A 467 -7.67 -13.49 -1.49
C PRO A 467 -8.05 -14.32 -2.72
N ASN A 468 -8.92 -13.78 -3.56
CA ASN A 468 -9.51 -14.53 -4.67
C ASN A 468 -8.46 -15.13 -5.61
N GLU A 469 -7.43 -14.34 -5.95
CA GLU A 469 -6.33 -14.73 -6.83
C GLU A 469 -5.48 -15.89 -6.29
N HIS A 470 -5.54 -16.16 -4.99
CA HIS A 470 -4.80 -17.26 -4.34
C HIS A 470 -5.68 -18.47 -4.00
N ARG A 471 -7.02 -18.35 -4.04
CA ARG A 471 -7.94 -19.42 -3.59
C ARG A 471 -7.71 -20.73 -4.32
N ALA A 472 -7.65 -20.70 -5.65
CA ALA A 472 -7.45 -21.91 -6.46
C ALA A 472 -6.21 -22.70 -6.01
N VAL A 473 -5.06 -22.02 -5.90
CA VAL A 473 -3.80 -22.64 -5.50
C VAL A 473 -3.86 -23.13 -4.05
N ILE A 474 -4.35 -22.31 -3.13
CA ILE A 474 -4.36 -22.67 -1.71
C ILE A 474 -5.34 -23.79 -1.42
N TRP A 475 -6.56 -23.76 -1.98
CA TRP A 475 -7.55 -24.83 -1.81
C TRP A 475 -7.01 -26.16 -2.33
N MET A 476 -6.36 -26.17 -3.50
CA MET A 476 -5.74 -27.38 -4.06
C MET A 476 -4.71 -27.98 -3.10
N ILE A 477 -3.86 -27.14 -2.51
CA ILE A 477 -2.81 -27.58 -1.58
C ILE A 477 -3.41 -28.08 -0.25
N VAL A 478 -4.26 -27.27 0.41
CA VAL A 478 -4.70 -27.56 1.79
C VAL A 478 -5.75 -28.66 1.88
N SER A 479 -6.50 -28.91 0.80
CA SER A 479 -7.40 -30.06 0.68
C SER A 479 -6.67 -31.36 0.29
N GLY A 480 -5.41 -31.25 -0.15
CA GLY A 480 -4.65 -32.36 -0.72
C GLY A 480 -5.04 -32.73 -2.15
N ALA A 481 -5.95 -32.00 -2.78
CA ALA A 481 -6.35 -32.19 -4.18
C ALA A 481 -5.17 -32.06 -5.16
N GLN A 482 -4.23 -31.13 -4.91
CA GLN A 482 -3.01 -30.97 -5.71
C GLN A 482 -2.20 -32.27 -5.77
N SER A 483 -2.03 -32.92 -4.62
CA SER A 483 -1.27 -34.18 -4.51
C SER A 483 -1.97 -35.32 -5.24
N GLN A 484 -3.31 -35.39 -5.15
CA GLN A 484 -4.09 -36.40 -5.88
C GLN A 484 -4.01 -36.20 -7.40
N MET A 485 -4.11 -34.96 -7.87
CA MET A 485 -3.96 -34.62 -9.29
C MET A 485 -2.58 -34.99 -9.83
N GLU A 486 -1.51 -34.61 -9.12
CA GLU A 486 -0.13 -34.90 -9.52
C GLU A 486 0.18 -36.41 -9.55
N GLN A 487 -0.43 -37.19 -8.66
CA GLN A 487 -0.27 -38.64 -8.60
C GLN A 487 -1.04 -39.39 -9.69
N ASN A 488 -2.03 -38.76 -10.32
CA ASN A 488 -2.95 -39.39 -11.27
C ASN A 488 -2.98 -38.67 -12.63
N PRO A 489 -1.84 -38.52 -13.34
CA PRO A 489 -1.78 -37.79 -14.58
C PRO A 489 -2.68 -38.40 -15.67
N GLY A 490 -3.50 -37.57 -16.30
CA GLY A 490 -4.43 -37.97 -17.36
C GLY A 490 -5.65 -38.77 -16.88
N TYR A 491 -5.85 -38.91 -15.55
CA TYR A 491 -7.00 -39.61 -15.00
C TYR A 491 -8.32 -38.92 -15.34
N TYR A 492 -8.36 -37.58 -15.23
CA TYR A 492 -9.54 -36.79 -15.57
C TYR A 492 -9.97 -37.00 -17.03
N CYS A 493 -9.04 -36.94 -17.98
CA CYS A 493 -9.32 -37.16 -19.39
C CYS A 493 -9.91 -38.55 -19.65
N LYS A 494 -9.35 -39.59 -19.02
CA LYS A 494 -9.86 -40.97 -19.13
C LYS A 494 -11.30 -41.12 -18.65
N LEU A 495 -11.70 -40.37 -17.60
CA LEU A 495 -13.08 -40.39 -17.11
C LEU A 495 -14.08 -39.78 -18.10
N LEU A 496 -13.65 -38.83 -18.93
CA LEU A 496 -14.47 -38.21 -19.97
C LEU A 496 -14.59 -39.05 -21.25
N GLU A 497 -13.58 -39.86 -21.54
CA GLU A 497 -13.54 -40.78 -22.69
C GLU A 497 -14.45 -42.02 -22.51
N GLY A 498 -14.82 -42.34 -21.27
CA GLY A 498 -15.69 -43.48 -20.95
C GLY A 498 -17.12 -43.35 -21.47
N GLU A 499 -17.81 -44.48 -21.62
CA GLU A 499 -19.22 -44.53 -22.01
C GLU A 499 -20.07 -43.75 -21.00
N LYS A 500 -20.81 -42.75 -21.48
CA LYS A 500 -21.59 -41.85 -20.63
C LYS A 500 -22.89 -42.51 -20.21
N ASN A 501 -23.11 -42.68 -18.92
CA ASN A 501 -24.38 -43.18 -18.40
C ASN A 501 -25.51 -42.19 -18.74
N ALA A 502 -26.51 -42.65 -19.51
CA ALA A 502 -27.61 -41.81 -20.00
C ALA A 502 -28.42 -41.14 -18.88
N VAL A 503 -28.70 -41.87 -17.80
CA VAL A 503 -29.49 -41.38 -16.66
C VAL A 503 -28.72 -40.28 -15.91
N LEU A 504 -27.41 -40.49 -15.71
CA LEU A 504 -26.50 -39.50 -15.11
C LEU A 504 -26.47 -38.21 -15.94
N VAL A 505 -26.27 -38.35 -17.26
CA VAL A 505 -26.20 -37.23 -18.20
C VAL A 505 -27.50 -36.44 -18.24
N GLU A 506 -28.66 -37.11 -18.27
CA GLU A 506 -29.97 -36.46 -18.28
C GLU A 506 -30.23 -35.69 -16.98
N SER A 507 -29.88 -36.27 -15.84
CA SER A 507 -29.99 -35.62 -14.52
C SER A 507 -29.15 -34.34 -14.46
N ILE A 508 -27.89 -34.42 -14.91
CA ILE A 508 -26.98 -33.26 -14.95
C ILE A 508 -27.53 -32.17 -15.89
N LYS A 509 -27.94 -32.54 -17.11
CA LYS A 509 -28.47 -31.58 -18.11
C LYS A 509 -29.71 -30.84 -17.61
N THR A 510 -30.58 -31.54 -16.88
CA THR A 510 -31.78 -30.95 -16.27
C THR A 510 -31.40 -29.82 -15.31
N ASP A 511 -30.40 -30.06 -14.46
CA ASP A 511 -29.95 -29.11 -13.45
C ASP A 511 -29.08 -27.98 -13.99
N MET A 512 -28.33 -28.23 -15.06
CA MET A 512 -27.54 -27.19 -15.72
C MET A 512 -28.38 -25.98 -16.14
N ASN A 513 -29.60 -26.21 -16.65
CA ASN A 513 -30.48 -25.12 -17.09
C ASN A 513 -30.90 -24.18 -15.94
N ARG A 514 -30.88 -24.66 -14.69
CA ARG A 514 -31.24 -23.90 -13.48
C ARG A 514 -30.03 -23.50 -12.63
N THR A 515 -28.81 -23.82 -13.08
CA THR A 515 -27.58 -23.51 -12.32
C THR A 515 -27.13 -22.08 -12.62
N PHE A 516 -27.18 -21.21 -11.60
CA PHE A 516 -26.73 -19.81 -11.67
C PHE A 516 -27.28 -19.03 -12.89
N PRO A 517 -28.62 -18.90 -13.03
CA PRO A 517 -29.22 -18.16 -14.15
C PRO A 517 -28.75 -16.70 -14.24
N ASP A 518 -28.43 -16.11 -13.08
CA ASP A 518 -27.98 -14.73 -12.94
C ASP A 518 -26.47 -14.55 -13.14
N ASN A 519 -25.70 -15.62 -13.35
CA ASN A 519 -24.28 -15.54 -13.64
C ASN A 519 -24.03 -15.41 -15.14
N VAL A 520 -23.31 -14.36 -15.56
CA VAL A 520 -23.08 -14.04 -16.97
C VAL A 520 -22.32 -15.11 -17.74
N HIS A 521 -21.56 -15.96 -17.05
CA HIS A 521 -20.76 -17.02 -17.67
C HIS A 521 -21.48 -18.38 -17.73
N PHE A 522 -22.65 -18.51 -17.07
CA PHE A 522 -23.47 -19.73 -17.09
C PHE A 522 -24.68 -19.60 -18.02
N GLN A 523 -24.78 -18.53 -18.81
CA GLN A 523 -25.83 -18.35 -19.80
C GLN A 523 -25.47 -19.09 -21.11
N LYS A 524 -26.45 -19.72 -21.78
CA LYS A 524 -26.22 -20.54 -23.00
C LYS A 524 -25.50 -19.80 -24.13
N ASN A 525 -25.69 -18.48 -24.23
CA ASN A 525 -25.14 -17.65 -25.30
C ASN A 525 -23.88 -16.88 -24.85
N SER A 526 -23.27 -17.24 -23.73
CA SER A 526 -22.08 -16.55 -23.21
C SER A 526 -20.80 -17.04 -23.89
N GLU A 527 -19.83 -16.14 -24.10
CA GLU A 527 -18.47 -16.48 -24.53
C GLU A 527 -17.44 -15.89 -23.54
N PRO A 528 -16.65 -16.73 -22.82
CA PRO A 528 -16.74 -18.19 -22.76
C PRO A 528 -17.91 -18.68 -21.87
N CYS A 529 -18.57 -19.78 -22.27
CA CYS A 529 -19.62 -20.44 -21.49
C CYS A 529 -19.04 -21.51 -20.55
N LEU A 530 -19.27 -21.38 -19.24
CA LEU A 530 -18.80 -22.33 -18.23
C LEU A 530 -19.68 -23.57 -18.09
N GLN A 531 -20.85 -23.62 -18.75
CA GLN A 531 -21.74 -24.78 -18.69
C GLN A 531 -21.08 -26.07 -19.21
N HIS A 532 -20.22 -25.96 -20.23
CA HIS A 532 -19.52 -27.13 -20.76
C HIS A 532 -18.53 -27.71 -19.73
N MET A 533 -17.73 -26.85 -19.09
CA MET A 533 -16.83 -27.27 -18.01
C MET A 533 -17.61 -27.89 -16.85
N LEU A 534 -18.74 -27.29 -16.46
CA LEU A 534 -19.62 -27.83 -15.41
C LEU A 534 -20.11 -29.24 -15.76
N PHE A 535 -20.59 -29.42 -16.99
CA PHE A 535 -21.05 -30.73 -17.47
C PHE A 535 -19.95 -31.79 -17.38
N ASN A 536 -18.77 -31.48 -17.91
CA ASN A 536 -17.65 -32.42 -17.94
C ASN A 536 -17.18 -32.80 -16.53
N VAL A 537 -17.03 -31.82 -15.63
CA VAL A 537 -16.61 -32.10 -14.25
C VAL A 537 -17.63 -32.99 -13.53
N LEU A 538 -18.93 -32.71 -13.66
CA LEU A 538 -19.98 -33.52 -13.02
C LEU A 538 -20.06 -34.94 -13.60
N VAL A 539 -19.93 -35.09 -14.92
CA VAL A 539 -19.90 -36.42 -15.58
C VAL A 539 -18.68 -37.21 -15.12
N ALA A 540 -17.50 -36.59 -15.15
CA ALA A 540 -16.26 -37.22 -14.70
C ALA A 540 -16.38 -37.64 -13.23
N TYR A 541 -16.96 -36.80 -12.36
CA TYR A 541 -17.16 -37.14 -10.96
C TYR A 541 -18.15 -38.31 -10.76
N GLY A 542 -19.27 -38.33 -11.49
CA GLY A 542 -20.22 -39.45 -11.42
C GLY A 542 -19.61 -40.77 -11.90
N HIS A 543 -18.67 -40.73 -12.84
CA HIS A 543 -17.89 -41.91 -13.26
C HIS A 543 -16.83 -42.31 -12.23
N HIS A 544 -16.19 -41.33 -11.60
CA HIS A 544 -15.19 -41.53 -10.54
C HIS A 544 -15.79 -42.20 -9.30
N ASN A 545 -16.94 -41.69 -8.83
CA ASN A 545 -17.63 -42.19 -7.65
C ASN A 545 -19.04 -42.67 -8.01
N LYS A 546 -19.15 -43.91 -8.50
CA LYS A 546 -20.42 -44.50 -8.96
C LYS A 546 -21.47 -44.68 -7.85
N SER A 547 -21.04 -44.83 -6.60
CA SER A 547 -21.96 -44.94 -5.44
C SER A 547 -22.70 -43.64 -5.16
N VAL A 548 -22.07 -42.50 -5.42
CA VAL A 548 -22.68 -41.17 -5.30
C VAL A 548 -23.36 -40.80 -6.62
N GLY A 549 -22.67 -41.00 -7.74
CA GLY A 549 -23.13 -40.57 -9.06
C GLY A 549 -23.28 -39.05 -9.12
N TYR A 550 -24.51 -38.58 -9.31
CA TYR A 550 -24.86 -37.16 -9.27
C TYR A 550 -26.05 -36.94 -8.35
N CYS A 551 -25.89 -35.99 -7.44
CA CYS A 551 -26.93 -35.52 -6.54
C CYS A 551 -27.20 -34.04 -6.81
N GLN A 552 -28.47 -33.66 -6.81
CA GLN A 552 -28.89 -32.27 -6.88
C GLN A 552 -28.22 -31.47 -5.75
N GLY A 553 -27.61 -30.34 -6.08
CA GLY A 553 -26.75 -29.56 -5.17
C GLY A 553 -25.29 -29.54 -5.63
N MET A 554 -24.81 -30.65 -6.21
CA MET A 554 -23.43 -30.75 -6.70
C MET A 554 -23.16 -29.79 -7.87
N ASN A 555 -24.16 -29.48 -8.68
CA ASN A 555 -24.08 -28.50 -9.76
C ASN A 555 -23.68 -27.10 -9.27
N PHE A 556 -24.26 -26.65 -8.16
CA PHE A 556 -23.94 -25.34 -7.58
C PHE A 556 -22.53 -25.35 -7.00
N ILE A 557 -22.17 -26.42 -6.29
CA ILE A 557 -20.83 -26.57 -5.70
C ILE A 557 -19.77 -26.55 -6.79
N THR A 558 -19.95 -27.37 -7.82
CA THR A 558 -19.03 -27.48 -8.96
C THR A 558 -18.94 -26.16 -9.70
N GLY A 559 -20.05 -25.45 -9.89
CA GLY A 559 -20.02 -24.13 -10.53
C GLY A 559 -19.19 -23.10 -9.74
N TYR A 560 -19.28 -23.05 -8.41
CA TYR A 560 -18.41 -22.20 -7.59
C TYR A 560 -16.93 -22.60 -7.69
N LEU A 561 -16.62 -23.90 -7.71
CA LEU A 561 -15.25 -24.38 -7.91
C LEU A 561 -14.69 -23.94 -9.26
N ILE A 562 -15.49 -24.01 -10.33
CA ILE A 562 -15.09 -23.57 -11.67
C ILE A 562 -14.88 -22.05 -11.71
N ILE A 563 -15.77 -21.26 -11.10
CA ILE A 563 -15.64 -19.80 -11.03
C ILE A 563 -14.31 -19.39 -10.37
N VAL A 564 -13.93 -20.09 -9.30
CA VAL A 564 -12.71 -19.79 -8.53
C VAL A 564 -11.45 -20.29 -9.22
N THR A 565 -11.46 -21.54 -9.72
CA THR A 565 -10.25 -22.15 -10.30
C THR A 565 -9.99 -21.73 -11.74
N LYS A 566 -11.06 -21.46 -12.50
CA LYS A 566 -11.04 -21.29 -13.96
C LYS A 566 -10.32 -22.43 -14.68
N ASP A 567 -10.40 -23.64 -14.10
CA ASP A 567 -9.67 -24.83 -14.54
C ASP A 567 -10.52 -26.08 -14.24
N GLU A 568 -10.79 -26.87 -15.28
CA GLU A 568 -11.72 -28.00 -15.26
C GLU A 568 -11.20 -29.16 -14.39
N GLU A 569 -9.95 -29.57 -14.60
CA GLU A 569 -9.35 -30.69 -13.87
C GLU A 569 -9.12 -30.33 -12.40
N LYS A 570 -8.66 -29.10 -12.11
CA LYS A 570 -8.55 -28.63 -10.71
C LYS A 570 -9.92 -28.63 -10.01
N SER A 571 -10.98 -28.24 -10.71
CA SER A 571 -12.34 -28.25 -10.16
C SER A 571 -12.79 -29.67 -9.82
N PHE A 572 -12.50 -30.66 -10.68
CA PHE A 572 -12.76 -32.07 -10.41
C PHE A 572 -12.06 -32.56 -9.13
N TRP A 573 -10.77 -32.29 -8.97
CA TRP A 573 -10.03 -32.75 -7.80
C TRP A 573 -10.44 -32.04 -6.50
N LEU A 574 -10.87 -30.78 -6.57
CA LEU A 574 -11.47 -30.10 -5.42
C LEU A 574 -12.84 -30.65 -5.07
N LEU A 575 -13.66 -31.01 -6.07
CA LEU A 575 -14.95 -31.65 -5.85
C LEU A 575 -14.78 -33.01 -5.17
N ASP A 576 -13.79 -33.80 -5.61
CA ASP A 576 -13.41 -35.05 -4.95
C ASP A 576 -12.93 -34.84 -3.52
N ALA A 577 -12.05 -33.87 -3.27
CA ALA A 577 -11.64 -33.57 -1.91
C ALA A 577 -12.83 -33.17 -1.01
N LEU A 578 -13.77 -32.39 -1.54
CA LEU A 578 -14.90 -31.87 -0.79
C LEU A 578 -15.95 -32.96 -0.48
N ILE A 579 -16.42 -33.66 -1.50
CA ILE A 579 -17.49 -34.66 -1.39
C ILE A 579 -16.94 -36.02 -0.95
N GLY A 580 -15.82 -36.45 -1.54
CA GLY A 580 -15.25 -37.77 -1.27
C GLY A 580 -14.56 -37.90 0.08
N ARG A 581 -14.10 -36.79 0.68
CA ARG A 581 -13.28 -36.82 1.91
C ARG A 581 -13.73 -35.87 3.01
N ILE A 582 -14.10 -34.62 2.70
CA ILE A 582 -14.47 -33.64 3.73
C ILE A 582 -15.91 -33.82 4.22
N LEU A 583 -16.82 -34.25 3.34
CA LEU A 583 -18.26 -34.41 3.58
C LEU A 583 -18.73 -35.82 3.22
N PRO A 584 -18.26 -36.86 3.94
CA PRO A 584 -18.63 -38.23 3.65
C PRO A 584 -20.16 -38.41 3.75
N ASP A 585 -20.71 -39.20 2.84
CA ASP A 585 -22.13 -39.62 2.81
C ASP A 585 -23.17 -38.49 2.72
N TYR A 586 -22.76 -37.28 2.34
CA TYR A 586 -23.70 -36.15 2.14
C TYR A 586 -24.55 -36.32 0.88
N TYR A 587 -23.97 -36.89 -0.17
CA TYR A 587 -24.54 -36.93 -1.51
C TYR A 587 -24.84 -38.36 -1.98
N THR A 588 -24.79 -39.34 -1.07
CA THR A 588 -25.28 -40.70 -1.35
C THR A 588 -26.79 -40.67 -1.62
N PRO A 589 -27.36 -41.68 -2.30
CA PRO A 589 -28.79 -41.70 -2.62
C PRO A 589 -29.73 -41.54 -1.41
N ASP A 590 -29.32 -42.01 -0.23
CA ASP A 590 -30.06 -41.89 1.02
C ASP A 590 -29.72 -40.61 1.82
N MET A 591 -28.63 -39.91 1.45
CA MET A 591 -28.10 -38.72 2.11
C MET A 591 -27.90 -38.92 3.63
N MET A 592 -27.47 -40.11 4.05
CA MET A 592 -27.37 -40.45 5.48
C MET A 592 -26.47 -39.50 6.26
N GLY A 593 -25.29 -39.17 5.74
CA GLY A 593 -24.36 -38.25 6.40
C GLY A 593 -24.94 -36.85 6.53
N LEU A 594 -25.59 -36.34 5.48
CA LEU A 594 -26.25 -35.03 5.47
C LEU A 594 -27.36 -34.93 6.52
N LYS A 595 -28.27 -35.91 6.55
CA LYS A 595 -29.39 -35.94 7.50
C LYS A 595 -28.90 -36.06 8.93
N THR A 596 -27.87 -36.88 9.16
CA THR A 596 -27.24 -37.05 10.48
C THR A 596 -26.67 -35.72 10.96
N ASP A 597 -25.89 -35.03 10.13
CA ASP A 597 -25.26 -33.76 10.50
C ASP A 597 -26.29 -32.63 10.72
N GLN A 598 -27.43 -32.65 10.02
CA GLN A 598 -28.54 -31.72 10.28
C GLN A 598 -29.19 -31.94 11.65
N GLU A 599 -29.38 -33.19 12.07
CA GLU A 599 -29.89 -33.51 13.41
C GLU A 599 -28.86 -33.22 14.51
N VAL A 600 -27.57 -33.45 14.23
CA VAL A 600 -26.48 -33.03 15.13
C VAL A 600 -26.49 -31.52 15.36
N LEU A 601 -26.77 -30.71 14.33
CA LEU A 601 -26.99 -29.28 14.52
C LEU A 601 -28.15 -29.01 15.49
N GLY A 602 -29.27 -29.73 15.35
CA GLY A 602 -30.40 -29.62 16.27
C GLY A 602 -30.02 -29.86 17.73
N GLU A 603 -29.25 -30.90 18.01
CA GLU A 603 -28.73 -31.18 19.35
C GLU A 603 -27.72 -30.11 19.83
N LEU A 604 -26.86 -29.59 18.94
CA LEU A 604 -25.97 -28.48 19.29
C LEU A 604 -26.74 -27.20 19.63
N ILE A 605 -27.82 -26.90 18.91
CA ILE A 605 -28.71 -25.76 19.20
C ILE A 605 -29.39 -25.98 20.56
N LYS A 606 -29.89 -27.18 20.83
CA LYS A 606 -30.47 -27.53 22.14
C LYS A 606 -29.49 -27.33 23.29
N MET A 607 -28.21 -27.67 23.09
CA MET A 607 -27.17 -27.45 24.11
C MET A 607 -26.75 -25.99 24.28
N LYS A 608 -26.73 -25.18 23.20
CA LYS A 608 -26.14 -23.83 23.21
C LYS A 608 -27.15 -22.70 23.24
N ILE A 609 -28.36 -22.95 22.74
CA ILE A 609 -29.47 -21.99 22.58
C ILE A 609 -30.80 -22.74 22.84
N PRO A 610 -30.99 -23.30 24.05
CA PRO A 610 -32.09 -24.23 24.35
C PRO A 610 -33.48 -23.65 24.06
N ALA A 611 -33.68 -22.36 24.31
CA ALA A 611 -34.95 -21.68 24.03
C ALA A 611 -35.34 -21.75 22.53
N VAL A 612 -34.37 -21.65 21.62
CA VAL A 612 -34.64 -21.76 20.18
C VAL A 612 -34.98 -23.20 19.81
N ALA A 613 -34.26 -24.19 20.35
CA ALA A 613 -34.58 -25.60 20.13
C ALA A 613 -36.00 -25.95 20.60
N GLU A 614 -36.38 -25.46 21.78
CA GLU A 614 -37.73 -25.63 22.32
C GLU A 614 -38.78 -24.97 21.41
N SER A 615 -38.52 -23.76 20.90
CA SER A 615 -39.44 -23.10 19.97
C SER A 615 -39.59 -23.88 18.66
N VAL A 616 -38.50 -24.39 18.08
CA VAL A 616 -38.54 -25.21 16.85
C VAL A 616 -39.32 -26.51 17.08
N ASN A 617 -39.07 -27.19 18.20
CA ASN A 617 -39.77 -28.42 18.59
C ASN A 617 -41.26 -28.19 18.86
N ARG A 618 -41.62 -27.12 19.58
CA ARG A 618 -43.02 -26.75 19.89
C ARG A 618 -43.85 -26.57 18.63
N HIS A 619 -43.24 -26.06 17.56
CA HIS A 619 -43.91 -25.87 16.27
C HIS A 619 -43.73 -27.06 15.31
N ASN A 620 -43.19 -28.18 15.80
CA ASN A 620 -43.02 -29.43 15.06
C ASN A 620 -42.23 -29.30 13.75
N VAL A 621 -41.18 -28.47 13.76
CA VAL A 621 -40.31 -28.24 12.59
C VAL A 621 -39.08 -29.14 12.66
N MET A 622 -38.87 -29.97 11.63
CA MET A 622 -37.68 -30.82 11.53
C MET A 622 -36.45 -30.04 11.07
N TRP A 623 -35.31 -30.25 11.72
CA TRP A 623 -34.03 -29.61 11.35
C TRP A 623 -33.60 -29.97 9.93
N THR A 624 -33.81 -31.22 9.51
CA THR A 624 -33.53 -31.68 8.14
C THR A 624 -34.24 -30.88 7.05
N LEU A 625 -35.42 -30.33 7.33
CA LEU A 625 -36.14 -29.43 6.42
C LEU A 625 -35.66 -27.99 6.56
N LEU A 626 -35.51 -27.52 7.80
CA LEU A 626 -35.25 -26.12 8.13
C LEU A 626 -33.89 -25.63 7.61
N VAL A 627 -32.85 -26.46 7.72
CA VAL A 627 -31.47 -26.10 7.31
C VAL A 627 -31.00 -26.90 6.09
N SER A 628 -31.92 -27.53 5.36
CA SER A 628 -31.61 -28.42 4.23
C SER A 628 -30.58 -27.82 3.26
N ARG A 629 -30.88 -26.61 2.76
CA ARG A 629 -30.05 -25.87 1.81
C ARG A 629 -28.70 -25.41 2.37
N TRP A 630 -28.61 -25.18 3.67
CA TRP A 630 -27.36 -24.74 4.30
C TRP A 630 -26.28 -25.81 4.18
N PHE A 631 -26.68 -27.08 4.30
CA PHE A 631 -25.76 -28.21 4.27
C PHE A 631 -25.59 -28.80 2.86
N ILE A 632 -26.67 -29.04 2.11
CA ILE A 632 -26.58 -29.70 0.79
C ILE A 632 -25.89 -28.83 -0.27
N CYS A 633 -26.10 -27.50 -0.22
CA CYS A 633 -25.48 -26.54 -1.13
C CYS A 633 -24.35 -25.75 -0.46
N LEU A 634 -23.95 -26.10 0.77
CA LEU A 634 -22.88 -25.44 1.51
C LEU A 634 -23.02 -23.90 1.55
N PHE A 635 -24.23 -23.45 1.88
CA PHE A 635 -24.68 -22.05 1.95
C PHE A 635 -24.74 -21.28 0.62
N ILE A 636 -24.49 -21.91 -0.53
CA ILE A 636 -24.72 -21.30 -1.84
C ILE A 636 -26.21 -20.95 -1.98
N ASP A 637 -26.49 -19.79 -2.61
CA ASP A 637 -27.82 -19.18 -2.77
C ASP A 637 -28.55 -18.83 -1.46
N ILE A 638 -27.88 -19.01 -0.31
CA ILE A 638 -28.39 -18.65 1.01
C ILE A 638 -27.64 -17.45 1.57
N LEU A 639 -26.30 -17.43 1.44
CA LEU A 639 -25.45 -16.34 1.90
C LEU A 639 -24.79 -15.61 0.71
N PRO A 640 -24.35 -14.35 0.89
CA PRO A 640 -23.59 -13.63 -0.12
C PRO A 640 -22.34 -14.41 -0.58
N VAL A 641 -21.99 -14.31 -1.87
CA VAL A 641 -20.91 -15.10 -2.48
C VAL A 641 -19.57 -14.96 -1.73
N GLU A 642 -19.20 -13.75 -1.33
CA GLU A 642 -17.96 -13.51 -0.56
C GLU A 642 -17.96 -14.24 0.78
N THR A 643 -19.11 -14.30 1.45
CA THR A 643 -19.29 -15.02 2.72
C THR A 643 -19.18 -16.51 2.51
N VAL A 644 -19.83 -17.06 1.48
CA VAL A 644 -19.72 -18.49 1.12
C VAL A 644 -18.26 -18.86 0.84
N LEU A 645 -17.54 -18.07 0.06
CA LEU A 645 -16.13 -18.34 -0.25
C LEU A 645 -15.24 -18.29 0.99
N ARG A 646 -15.52 -17.39 1.94
CA ARG A 646 -14.82 -17.33 3.24
C ARG A 646 -15.13 -18.53 4.13
N ILE A 647 -16.34 -19.06 4.08
CA ILE A 647 -16.71 -20.33 4.73
C ILE A 647 -15.90 -21.46 4.10
N TRP A 648 -15.84 -21.50 2.77
CA TRP A 648 -15.16 -22.55 2.01
C TRP A 648 -13.63 -22.53 2.20
N ASP A 649 -13.01 -21.36 2.32
CA ASP A 649 -11.61 -21.21 2.72
C ASP A 649 -11.32 -22.05 3.97
N CYS A 650 -12.20 -21.94 4.97
CA CYS A 650 -12.07 -22.65 6.24
C CYS A 650 -12.49 -24.11 6.13
N LEU A 651 -13.51 -24.43 5.34
CA LEU A 651 -14.00 -25.80 5.10
C LEU A 651 -12.91 -26.68 4.50
N PHE A 652 -12.24 -26.21 3.44
CA PHE A 652 -11.13 -26.94 2.81
C PHE A 652 -9.94 -27.15 3.74
N TYR A 653 -9.72 -26.24 4.70
CA TYR A 653 -8.59 -26.34 5.61
C TYR A 653 -8.88 -27.16 6.88
N GLU A 654 -10.05 -26.93 7.49
CA GLU A 654 -10.43 -27.42 8.83
C GLU A 654 -11.51 -28.51 8.86
N GLY A 655 -12.20 -28.76 7.74
CA GLY A 655 -13.21 -29.80 7.61
C GLY A 655 -14.65 -29.38 7.98
N SER A 656 -15.56 -30.36 7.97
CA SER A 656 -17.03 -30.19 8.06
C SER A 656 -17.53 -29.40 9.27
N LYS A 657 -16.79 -29.41 10.40
CA LYS A 657 -17.12 -28.63 11.61
C LYS A 657 -17.37 -27.13 11.37
N ILE A 658 -16.85 -26.58 10.28
CA ILE A 658 -17.06 -25.18 9.90
C ILE A 658 -18.55 -24.92 9.58
N ILE A 659 -19.25 -25.88 8.97
CA ILE A 659 -20.68 -25.77 8.63
C ILE A 659 -21.51 -25.55 9.90
N PHE A 660 -21.27 -26.37 10.93
CA PHE A 660 -21.93 -26.26 12.23
C PHE A 660 -21.66 -24.93 12.94
N ARG A 661 -20.41 -24.45 12.91
CA ARG A 661 -20.04 -23.17 13.54
C ARG A 661 -20.75 -21.99 12.91
N VAL A 662 -20.84 -21.98 11.58
CA VAL A 662 -21.56 -20.96 10.80
C VAL A 662 -23.05 -21.01 11.13
N ALA A 663 -23.64 -22.21 11.08
CA ALA A 663 -25.07 -22.40 11.38
C ALA A 663 -25.43 -21.97 12.81
N LEU A 664 -24.65 -22.39 13.80
CA LEU A 664 -24.82 -21.96 15.20
C LEU A 664 -24.71 -20.44 15.36
N THR A 665 -23.80 -19.80 14.62
CA THR A 665 -23.60 -18.36 14.70
C THR A 665 -24.80 -17.59 14.14
N LEU A 666 -25.35 -18.05 13.00
CA LEU A 666 -26.56 -17.48 12.41
C LEU A 666 -27.73 -17.53 13.39
N VAL A 667 -27.97 -18.69 14.01
CA VAL A 667 -29.07 -18.87 14.97
C VAL A 667 -28.82 -18.08 16.26
N LYS A 668 -27.59 -18.09 16.80
CA LYS A 668 -27.25 -17.39 18.04
C LYS A 668 -27.39 -15.88 17.91
N HIS A 669 -26.90 -15.31 16.82
CA HIS A 669 -26.96 -13.87 16.60
C HIS A 669 -28.42 -13.37 16.53
N HIS A 670 -29.31 -14.17 15.96
CA HIS A 670 -30.70 -13.80 15.72
C HIS A 670 -31.71 -14.48 16.66
N GLN A 671 -31.25 -15.06 17.78
CA GLN A 671 -32.11 -15.84 18.68
C GLN A 671 -33.38 -15.08 19.12
N ALA A 672 -33.26 -13.78 19.42
CA ALA A 672 -34.39 -12.97 19.86
C ALA A 672 -35.48 -12.92 18.79
N SER A 673 -35.09 -12.69 17.52
CA SER A 673 -36.03 -12.63 16.40
C SER A 673 -36.67 -13.99 16.09
N ILE A 674 -35.92 -15.09 16.26
CA ILE A 674 -36.45 -16.44 16.06
C ILE A 674 -37.47 -16.80 17.15
N LEU A 675 -37.25 -16.36 18.39
CA LEU A 675 -38.15 -16.63 19.52
C LEU A 675 -39.49 -15.87 19.43
N GLU A 676 -39.58 -14.84 18.60
CA GLU A 676 -40.84 -14.13 18.31
C GLU A 676 -41.81 -14.94 17.45
N ALA A 677 -41.34 -15.98 16.76
CA ALA A 677 -42.16 -16.78 15.87
C ALA A 677 -43.28 -17.52 16.62
N ARG A 678 -44.51 -17.39 16.11
CA ARG A 678 -45.73 -17.90 16.75
C ARG A 678 -46.29 -19.16 16.09
N ASN A 679 -45.77 -19.53 14.93
CA ASN A 679 -46.23 -20.67 14.15
C ASN A 679 -45.07 -21.21 13.28
N LEU A 680 -45.30 -22.38 12.67
CA LEU A 680 -44.35 -23.05 11.79
C LEU A 680 -43.90 -22.15 10.63
N GLN A 681 -44.82 -21.42 9.99
CA GLN A 681 -44.51 -20.58 8.82
C GLN A 681 -43.57 -19.43 9.19
N GLU A 682 -43.81 -18.79 10.34
CA GLU A 682 -42.93 -17.75 10.86
C GLU A 682 -41.54 -18.27 11.21
N ILE A 683 -41.39 -19.50 11.71
CA ILE A 683 -40.05 -20.08 11.93
C ILE A 683 -39.28 -20.16 10.60
N PHE A 684 -39.90 -20.71 9.56
CA PHE A 684 -39.24 -20.81 8.25
C PHE A 684 -38.88 -19.42 7.69
N GLU A 685 -39.77 -18.43 7.85
CA GLU A 685 -39.49 -17.07 7.39
C GLU A 685 -38.37 -16.42 8.20
N LYS A 686 -38.34 -16.57 9.53
CA LYS A 686 -37.22 -16.08 10.36
C LYS A 686 -35.90 -16.74 9.92
N PHE A 687 -35.86 -18.06 9.74
CA PHE A 687 -34.65 -18.75 9.27
C PHE A 687 -34.21 -18.33 7.86
N LYS A 688 -35.14 -17.90 7.00
CA LYS A 688 -34.81 -17.26 5.71
C LYS A 688 -34.24 -15.85 5.92
N GLN A 689 -34.79 -15.07 6.84
CA GLN A 689 -34.35 -13.70 7.11
C GLN A 689 -32.97 -13.61 7.76
N ILE A 690 -32.62 -14.52 8.68
CA ILE A 690 -31.30 -14.51 9.36
C ILE A 690 -30.11 -14.73 8.42
N THR A 691 -30.38 -15.13 7.17
CA THR A 691 -29.39 -15.32 6.10
C THR A 691 -29.24 -14.09 5.21
N LYS A 692 -29.87 -12.98 5.58
CA LYS A 692 -29.82 -11.69 4.86
C LYS A 692 -29.33 -10.57 5.78
N GLY A 693 -29.05 -9.42 5.18
CA GLY A 693 -28.71 -8.19 5.89
C GLY A 693 -27.21 -8.01 6.18
N PRO A 694 -26.83 -6.90 6.84
CA PRO A 694 -25.44 -6.48 7.00
C PRO A 694 -24.56 -7.51 7.71
N PHE A 695 -25.10 -8.21 8.71
CA PHE A 695 -24.33 -9.19 9.50
C PHE A 695 -23.68 -10.28 8.63
N VAL A 696 -24.39 -10.80 7.64
CA VAL A 696 -23.88 -11.84 6.74
C VAL A 696 -23.17 -11.27 5.51
N THR A 697 -23.43 -10.02 5.14
CA THR A 697 -22.70 -9.30 4.10
C THR A 697 -21.28 -8.92 4.58
N GLU A 698 -21.13 -8.57 5.86
CA GLU A 698 -19.85 -8.31 6.52
C GLU A 698 -19.07 -9.60 6.81
N CYS A 699 -18.65 -10.29 5.76
CA CYS A 699 -18.02 -11.62 5.85
C CYS A 699 -16.78 -11.68 6.77
N HIS A 700 -16.10 -10.56 7.04
CA HIS A 700 -15.00 -10.56 8.01
C HIS A 700 -15.49 -10.70 9.45
N SER A 701 -16.38 -9.81 9.88
CA SER A 701 -16.96 -9.75 11.21
C SER A 701 -17.70 -11.06 11.49
N PHE A 702 -18.53 -11.50 10.52
CA PHE A 702 -19.26 -12.76 10.58
C PHE A 702 -18.37 -13.97 10.86
N MET A 703 -17.30 -14.13 10.08
CA MET A 703 -16.39 -15.26 10.25
C MET A 703 -15.53 -15.15 11.51
N GLN A 704 -15.31 -13.93 12.02
CA GLN A 704 -14.60 -13.74 13.28
C GLN A 704 -15.44 -14.28 14.44
N VAL A 705 -16.73 -13.92 14.51
CA VAL A 705 -17.67 -14.44 15.52
C VAL A 705 -17.88 -15.96 15.38
N SER A 706 -17.85 -16.47 14.14
CA SER A 706 -18.11 -17.89 13.90
C SER A 706 -16.96 -18.81 14.30
N LEU A 707 -15.71 -18.34 14.26
CA LEU A 707 -14.52 -19.20 14.33
C LEU A 707 -13.60 -18.93 15.52
N PHE A 708 -13.68 -17.74 16.11
CA PHE A 708 -12.95 -17.29 17.29
C PHE A 708 -13.92 -17.13 18.44
#